data_AF-E2A649-F1
#
_entry.id   AF-E2A649-F1
#
_cell.length_a   1.000
_cell.length_b   1.000
_cell.length_c   1.000
_cell.angle_alpha   90.00
_cell.angle_beta   90.00
_cell.angle_gamma   90.00
#
_symmetry.space_group_name_H-M   'P 1'
#
loop_
_entity.id
_entity.type
_entity.pdbx_description
1 polymer ?
#
loop_
_entity_poly.entity_id
_entity_poly.type
_entity_poly.pdbx_seq_one_letter_code
_entity_poly.pdbx_strand_id
1 'polypeptide(L)'
;MADYLSAELTATCAVLGYFDGTDYHLDKNCLDVIKDLIRYLRRDDDTHTIRRFLGQTKLLQTDLVKILIHHVKYTELWDVLLRLLINLTSSAFVIYNEQIPTEKTTYSLYQQINLHLQDYKAALTDDNVWLTVAGRLGGLLKIDSTEREEENELTIERILIFIRNVLQVPPNDNDKRGDNDATIHDEILFAFHASGIVDILLFIVSNNKEQQYHMQILEIISLMLREQNASQLAASGLQRNTAEKENDEAKLVALRKKELHEKMDKVKKYAGSRHSRFGGTYIVQNMKATGENQMICHRPYKKIETLEFGHNKKRVKRRKDKMRVQDAKVERTSVLSVRLFLKEFCVEFLSAAYNPVMKFARSCIINVTHGEASEITSYLWALRFFMEFNRHYKFEVKYVSETISTEVFYLVQRQMEHYYEMMITDKKKIPLWSRRLHLALKAYQELLNTLMAMDKSIDRGVKESSKIIKNNIFYVPEYRETILSQFLCFDETKMSRQYLVDLVTTVHIFLKMLEHFCQKGQRHLMVQQTKPKRKKAKRQKKPAHQRIVTPVPTLEERWDIISSELSAVMQDGIIPEVVPFDATLDMPIDDQKSDAMKKIQKLMRQSNLEQALGLLRTARVIWPENDCFGRTDIPPEEEFLALREIFFADLGGE
;
A
#
# COMPACT_ATOMS: atom_id res chain seq x y z
N MET A 1 -8.42 -10.20 49.14
CA MET A 1 -8.34 -11.17 48.03
C MET A 1 -7.07 -11.01 47.20
N ALA A 2 -6.70 -9.79 46.78
CA ALA A 2 -5.43 -9.56 46.04
C ALA A 2 -4.18 -10.02 46.81
N ASP A 3 -4.10 -9.78 48.12
CA ASP A 3 -2.94 -10.16 48.93
C ASP A 3 -2.77 -11.69 49.07
N TYR A 4 -3.88 -12.43 49.15
CA TYR A 4 -3.84 -13.89 49.24
C TYR A 4 -3.36 -14.53 47.93
N LEU A 5 -3.86 -14.03 46.79
CA LEU A 5 -3.41 -14.47 45.46
C LEU A 5 -1.92 -14.14 45.25
N SER A 6 -1.47 -12.96 45.70
CA SER A 6 -0.04 -12.60 45.61
C SER A 6 0.85 -13.50 46.48
N ALA A 7 0.38 -13.89 47.67
CA ALA A 7 1.10 -14.81 48.54
C ALA A 7 1.17 -16.22 47.95
N GLU A 8 0.07 -16.72 47.39
CA GLU A 8 0.03 -18.01 46.67
C GLU A 8 0.98 -18.00 45.47
N LEU A 9 0.93 -16.97 44.62
CA LEU A 9 1.84 -16.85 43.48
C LEU A 9 3.30 -16.74 43.91
N THR A 10 3.60 -16.01 44.99
CA THR A 10 4.96 -15.91 45.53
C THR A 10 5.45 -17.28 46.00
N ALA A 11 4.63 -18.02 46.75
CA ALA A 11 4.96 -19.35 47.22
C ALA A 11 5.19 -20.31 46.04
N THR A 12 4.32 -20.26 45.02
CA THR A 12 4.45 -21.07 43.81
C THR A 12 5.73 -20.75 43.04
N CYS A 13 6.09 -19.46 42.88
CA CYS A 13 7.33 -19.06 42.20
C CYS A 13 8.58 -19.51 42.97
N ALA A 14 8.55 -19.51 44.30
CA ALA A 14 9.68 -19.94 45.12
C ALA A 14 10.01 -21.45 44.99
N VAL A 15 9.05 -22.27 44.55
CA VAL A 15 9.18 -23.73 44.36
C VAL A 15 9.72 -24.07 42.96
N LEU A 16 10.18 -23.09 42.17
CA LEU A 16 10.85 -23.38 40.90
C LEU A 16 12.29 -23.86 41.11
N GLY A 17 13.00 -23.28 42.06
CA GLY A 17 14.42 -23.54 42.29
C GLY A 17 15.19 -22.29 42.68
N TYR A 18 16.50 -22.34 42.54
CA TYR A 18 17.38 -21.19 42.76
C TYR A 18 18.60 -21.24 41.85
N PHE A 19 19.13 -20.07 41.53
CA PHE A 19 20.38 -19.92 40.78
C PHE A 19 21.54 -19.68 41.75
N ASP A 20 22.57 -20.54 41.71
CA ASP A 20 23.74 -20.42 42.59
C ASP A 20 24.84 -19.48 42.04
N GLY A 21 24.63 -18.91 40.86
CA GLY A 21 25.59 -18.08 40.14
C GLY A 21 26.26 -18.79 38.95
N THR A 22 26.25 -20.12 38.96
CA THR A 22 26.88 -20.98 37.94
C THR A 22 25.90 -21.94 37.30
N ASP A 23 24.99 -22.52 38.07
CA ASP A 23 23.96 -23.46 37.65
C ASP A 23 22.62 -23.17 38.32
N TYR A 24 21.54 -23.51 37.62
CA TYR A 24 20.19 -23.42 38.17
C TYR A 24 19.80 -24.76 38.79
N HIS A 25 19.49 -24.79 40.09
CA HIS A 25 19.05 -25.99 40.78
C HIS A 25 17.53 -26.06 40.80
N LEU A 26 16.97 -27.07 40.13
CA LEU A 26 15.51 -27.30 40.08
C LEU A 26 15.01 -27.88 41.40
N ASP A 27 13.84 -27.43 41.84
CA ASP A 27 13.08 -28.15 42.86
C ASP A 27 12.35 -29.36 42.26
N LYS A 28 11.98 -30.33 43.09
CA LYS A 28 11.37 -31.62 42.70
C LYS A 28 10.07 -31.45 41.89
N ASN A 29 9.33 -30.38 42.16
CA ASN A 29 8.00 -30.14 41.57
C ASN A 29 8.02 -29.01 40.51
N CYS A 30 9.19 -28.61 39.99
CA CYS A 30 9.31 -27.49 39.06
C CYS A 30 8.39 -27.62 37.82
N LEU A 31 8.24 -28.83 37.27
CA LEU A 31 7.39 -29.08 36.11
C LEU A 31 5.91 -28.77 36.41
N ASP A 32 5.42 -29.22 37.54
CA ASP A 32 4.03 -29.01 37.95
C ASP A 32 3.77 -27.54 38.28
N VAL A 33 4.75 -26.87 38.90
CA VAL A 33 4.71 -25.42 39.15
C VAL A 33 4.57 -24.64 37.84
N ILE A 34 5.34 -24.95 36.80
CA ILE A 34 5.21 -24.29 35.49
C ILE A 34 3.84 -24.60 34.86
N LYS A 35 3.34 -25.84 34.97
CA LYS A 35 1.98 -26.20 34.52
C LYS A 35 0.92 -25.38 35.25
N ASP A 36 1.07 -25.15 36.56
CA ASP A 36 0.17 -24.33 37.36
C ASP A 36 0.24 -22.85 37.01
N LEU A 37 1.43 -22.28 36.78
CA LEU A 37 1.57 -20.91 36.28
C LEU A 37 0.85 -20.70 34.94
N ILE A 38 0.91 -21.68 34.04
CA ILE A 38 0.13 -21.64 32.78
C ILE A 38 -1.38 -21.68 33.07
N ARG A 39 -1.84 -22.50 34.02
CA ARG A 39 -3.27 -22.57 34.42
C ARG A 39 -3.73 -21.25 35.03
N TYR A 40 -2.91 -20.63 35.87
CA TYR A 40 -3.18 -19.32 36.46
C TYR A 40 -3.33 -18.25 35.37
N LEU A 41 -2.39 -18.16 34.43
CA LEU A 41 -2.46 -17.19 33.32
C LEU A 41 -3.67 -17.40 32.39
N ARG A 42 -4.19 -18.63 32.26
CA ARG A 42 -5.43 -18.89 31.50
C ARG A 42 -6.69 -18.40 32.21
N ARG A 43 -6.65 -18.28 33.54
CA ARG A 43 -7.76 -17.82 34.39
C ARG A 43 -7.55 -16.40 34.89
N ASP A 44 -6.62 -15.65 34.28
CA ASP A 44 -6.29 -14.29 34.66
C ASP A 44 -7.52 -13.38 34.48
N ASP A 45 -7.63 -12.37 35.33
CA ASP A 45 -8.74 -11.43 35.32
C ASP A 45 -8.59 -10.37 34.22
N ASP A 46 -9.64 -9.57 33.99
CA ASP A 46 -9.64 -8.49 32.99
C ASP A 46 -8.55 -7.42 33.25
N THR A 47 -8.03 -7.35 34.48
CA THR A 47 -6.93 -6.44 34.83
C THR A 47 -5.55 -7.08 34.68
N HIS A 48 -5.48 -8.37 34.34
CA HIS A 48 -4.28 -9.18 34.18
C HIS A 48 -3.36 -9.17 35.41
N THR A 49 -3.95 -9.35 36.59
CA THR A 49 -3.24 -9.33 37.88
C THR A 49 -2.09 -10.31 37.92
N ILE A 50 -2.30 -11.54 37.44
CA ILE A 50 -1.31 -12.61 37.52
C ILE A 50 -0.14 -12.28 36.59
N ARG A 51 -0.41 -11.91 35.33
CA ARG A 51 0.63 -11.50 34.39
C ARG A 51 1.46 -10.32 34.91
N ARG A 52 0.79 -9.30 35.48
CA ARG A 52 1.48 -8.13 36.06
C ARG A 52 2.33 -8.53 37.27
N PHE A 53 1.82 -9.42 38.12
CA PHE A 53 2.57 -9.93 39.27
C PHE A 53 3.86 -10.63 38.82
N LEU A 54 3.76 -11.56 37.85
CA LEU A 54 4.93 -12.27 37.32
C LEU A 54 5.96 -11.32 36.66
N GLY A 55 5.48 -10.24 36.02
CA GLY A 55 6.35 -9.20 35.47
C GLY A 55 7.02 -8.33 36.53
N GLN A 56 6.33 -8.03 37.64
CA GLN A 56 6.89 -7.28 38.76
C GLN A 56 7.94 -8.08 39.53
N THR A 57 7.72 -9.39 39.70
CA THR A 57 8.68 -10.29 40.36
C THR A 57 9.88 -10.63 39.47
N LYS A 58 9.85 -10.26 38.19
CA LYS A 58 10.90 -10.55 37.19
C LYS A 58 11.19 -12.05 37.05
N LEU A 59 10.16 -12.88 37.18
CA LEU A 59 10.27 -14.34 37.14
C LEU A 59 10.97 -14.85 35.88
N LEU A 60 10.70 -14.22 34.73
CA LEU A 60 11.30 -14.61 33.46
C LEU A 60 12.82 -14.44 33.50
N GLN A 61 13.28 -13.32 34.05
CA GLN A 61 14.69 -12.94 34.08
C GLN A 61 15.48 -13.70 35.13
N THR A 62 14.89 -13.97 36.28
CA THR A 62 15.55 -14.63 37.42
C THR A 62 15.62 -16.14 37.23
N ASP A 63 14.51 -16.76 36.80
CA ASP A 63 14.35 -18.21 36.85
C ASP A 63 14.15 -18.81 35.45
N LEU A 64 13.12 -18.37 34.70
CA LEU A 64 12.69 -19.07 33.48
C LEU A 64 13.78 -19.09 32.38
N VAL A 65 14.49 -17.98 32.18
CA VAL A 65 15.61 -17.92 31.22
C VAL A 65 16.75 -18.84 31.64
N LYS A 66 17.05 -18.92 32.95
CA LYS A 66 18.10 -19.80 33.47
C LYS A 66 17.73 -21.27 33.35
N ILE A 67 16.48 -21.62 33.65
CA ILE A 67 15.96 -22.98 33.43
C ILE A 67 16.06 -23.35 31.95
N LEU A 68 15.67 -22.45 31.04
CA LEU A 68 15.69 -22.68 29.60
C LEU A 68 17.10 -23.04 29.09
N ILE A 69 18.14 -22.38 29.61
CA ILE A 69 19.53 -22.56 29.19
C ILE A 69 20.17 -23.81 29.83
N HIS A 70 19.98 -24.03 31.14
CA HIS A 70 20.73 -25.07 31.87
C HIS A 70 20.09 -26.46 31.78
N HIS A 71 18.77 -26.54 31.54
CA HIS A 71 17.99 -27.78 31.64
C HIS A 71 17.43 -28.29 30.30
N VAL A 72 18.14 -28.05 29.20
CA VAL A 72 17.74 -28.46 27.83
C VAL A 72 17.53 -29.98 27.69
N LYS A 73 18.20 -30.78 28.51
CA LYS A 73 18.10 -32.25 28.48
C LYS A 73 16.71 -32.75 28.89
N TYR A 74 15.97 -32.00 29.70
CA TYR A 74 14.63 -32.36 30.15
C TYR A 74 13.59 -31.86 29.16
N THR A 75 13.31 -32.65 28.12
CA THR A 75 12.45 -32.25 27.00
C THR A 75 11.04 -31.85 27.42
N GLU A 76 10.37 -32.63 28.27
CA GLU A 76 9.03 -32.30 28.75
C GLU A 76 9.01 -30.96 29.51
N LEU A 77 10.00 -30.73 30.38
CA LEU A 77 10.15 -29.46 31.10
C LEU A 77 10.35 -28.30 30.14
N TRP A 78 11.22 -28.48 29.15
CA TRP A 78 11.54 -27.47 28.15
C TRP A 78 10.32 -27.11 27.30
N ASP A 79 9.55 -28.10 26.84
CA ASP A 79 8.36 -27.88 26.01
C ASP A 79 7.24 -27.18 26.80
N VAL A 80 7.06 -27.52 28.09
CA VAL A 80 6.12 -26.82 28.97
C VAL A 80 6.59 -25.41 29.31
N LEU A 81 7.89 -25.23 29.56
CA LEU A 81 8.49 -23.91 29.79
C LEU A 81 8.32 -22.99 28.58
N LEU A 82 8.54 -23.50 27.37
CA LEU A 82 8.33 -22.76 26.13
C LEU A 82 6.88 -22.25 26.02
N ARG A 83 5.89 -23.05 26.42
CA ARG A 83 4.48 -22.63 26.44
C ARG A 83 4.24 -21.47 27.43
N LEU A 84 4.89 -21.50 28.59
CA LEU A 84 4.82 -20.40 29.55
C LEU A 84 5.49 -19.14 28.99
N LEU A 85 6.68 -19.27 28.38
CA LEU A 85 7.41 -18.15 27.77
C LEU A 85 6.60 -17.50 26.63
N ILE A 86 5.98 -18.30 25.75
CA ILE A 86 5.08 -17.81 24.69
C ILE A 86 3.91 -17.02 25.29
N ASN A 87 3.31 -17.54 26.35
CA ASN A 87 2.20 -16.86 27.01
C ASN A 87 2.65 -15.51 27.61
N LEU A 88 3.77 -15.49 28.34
CA LEU A 88 4.32 -14.28 28.96
C LEU A 88 4.75 -13.22 27.95
N THR A 89 5.30 -13.64 26.81
CA THR A 89 5.78 -12.77 25.72
C THR A 89 4.70 -12.35 24.72
N SER A 90 3.46 -12.81 24.89
CA SER A 90 2.35 -12.44 24.02
C SER A 90 2.13 -10.92 24.01
N SER A 91 1.94 -10.35 22.81
CA SER A 91 1.77 -8.91 22.63
C SER A 91 0.61 -8.37 23.47
N ALA A 92 0.85 -7.26 24.19
CA ALA A 92 -0.19 -6.55 24.93
C ALA A 92 -1.37 -6.17 24.02
N PHE A 93 -1.11 -5.91 22.72
CA PHE A 93 -2.17 -5.61 21.76
C PHE A 93 -3.11 -6.79 21.54
N VAL A 94 -2.60 -8.03 21.50
CA VAL A 94 -3.41 -9.25 21.36
C VAL A 94 -4.19 -9.51 22.65
N ILE A 95 -3.56 -9.32 23.80
CA ILE A 95 -4.18 -9.49 25.12
C ILE A 95 -5.41 -8.58 25.28
N TYR A 96 -5.37 -7.36 24.75
CA TYR A 96 -6.49 -6.41 24.75
C TYR A 96 -7.35 -6.47 23.47
N ASN A 97 -7.47 -7.63 22.82
CA ASN A 97 -8.35 -7.89 21.68
C ASN A 97 -8.16 -6.92 20.49
N GLU A 98 -6.90 -6.59 20.19
CA GLU A 98 -6.49 -5.65 19.13
C GLU A 98 -7.05 -4.23 19.31
N GLN A 99 -7.28 -3.81 20.55
CA GLN A 99 -7.76 -2.47 20.86
C GLN A 99 -6.86 -1.82 21.91
N ILE A 100 -6.50 -0.56 21.66
CA ILE A 100 -5.78 0.23 22.65
C ILE A 100 -6.82 0.80 23.61
N PRO A 101 -6.75 0.51 24.92
CA PRO A 101 -7.73 1.02 25.88
C PRO A 101 -7.76 2.55 25.91
N THR A 102 -8.97 3.12 25.95
CA THR A 102 -9.17 4.58 25.97
C THR A 102 -9.34 5.13 27.38
N GLU A 103 -9.80 4.28 28.32
CA GLU A 103 -9.95 4.63 29.72
C GLU A 103 -8.58 4.74 30.39
N LYS A 104 -8.39 5.77 31.22
CA LYS A 104 -7.08 6.09 31.82
C LYS A 104 -6.51 4.95 32.65
N THR A 105 -7.37 4.26 33.40
CA THR A 105 -7.01 3.18 34.32
C THR A 105 -6.51 1.96 33.57
N THR A 106 -7.30 1.45 32.62
CA THR A 106 -6.93 0.30 31.78
C THR A 106 -5.78 0.62 30.83
N TYR A 107 -5.66 1.86 30.35
CA TYR A 107 -4.51 2.31 29.57
C TYR A 107 -3.20 2.27 30.39
N SER A 108 -3.24 2.63 31.68
CA SER A 108 -2.07 2.52 32.57
C SER A 108 -1.64 1.05 32.75
N LEU A 109 -2.60 0.13 32.86
CA LEU A 109 -2.31 -1.31 32.94
C LEU A 109 -1.71 -1.85 31.64
N TYR A 110 -2.26 -1.44 30.50
CA TYR A 110 -1.72 -1.75 29.18
C TYR A 110 -0.27 -1.27 29.02
N GLN A 111 0.04 -0.05 29.46
CA GLN A 111 1.41 0.48 29.46
C GLN A 111 2.32 -0.33 30.39
N GLN A 112 1.86 -0.71 31.58
CA GLN A 112 2.62 -1.53 32.50
C GLN A 112 2.99 -2.90 31.90
N ILE A 113 2.05 -3.56 31.23
CA ILE A 113 2.33 -4.84 30.56
C ILE A 113 3.35 -4.66 29.43
N ASN A 114 3.27 -3.57 28.64
CA ASN A 114 4.28 -3.28 27.63
C ASN A 114 5.68 -3.05 28.21
N LEU A 115 5.78 -2.39 29.37
CA LEU A 115 7.06 -2.24 30.08
C LEU A 115 7.63 -3.61 30.49
N HIS A 116 6.80 -4.50 31.04
CA HIS A 116 7.24 -5.86 31.36
C HIS A 116 7.70 -6.64 30.13
N LEU A 117 6.99 -6.53 28.99
CA LEU A 117 7.42 -7.15 27.73
C LEU A 117 8.76 -6.60 27.24
N GLN A 118 9.02 -5.30 27.42
CA GLN A 118 10.31 -4.68 27.10
C GLN A 118 11.42 -5.20 28.01
N ASP A 119 11.15 -5.36 29.30
CA ASP A 119 12.10 -5.96 30.25
C ASP A 119 12.38 -7.43 29.92
N TYR A 120 11.38 -8.19 29.46
CA TYR A 120 11.57 -9.56 28.98
C TYR A 120 12.43 -9.60 27.73
N LYS A 121 12.17 -8.70 26.77
CA LYS A 121 12.98 -8.59 25.55
C LYS A 121 14.44 -8.29 25.87
N ALA A 122 14.69 -7.39 26.81
CA ALA A 122 16.04 -7.07 27.27
C ALA A 122 16.75 -8.25 27.94
N ALA A 123 16.03 -9.13 28.66
CA ALA A 123 16.63 -10.32 29.26
C ALA A 123 16.90 -11.44 28.24
N LEU A 124 16.18 -11.45 27.13
CA LEU A 124 16.33 -12.40 26.03
C LEU A 124 17.41 -11.97 25.01
N THR A 125 18.25 -10.97 25.31
CA THR A 125 19.41 -10.63 24.50
C THR A 125 20.61 -11.57 24.73
N ASP A 126 20.53 -12.48 25.69
CA ASP A 126 21.59 -13.46 25.99
C ASP A 126 21.72 -14.49 24.86
N ASP A 127 22.90 -14.56 24.23
CA ASP A 127 23.22 -15.47 23.12
C ASP A 127 22.96 -16.94 23.47
N ASN A 128 23.13 -17.34 24.74
CA ASN A 128 22.93 -18.72 25.18
C ASN A 128 21.47 -19.17 25.04
N VAL A 129 20.51 -18.25 25.21
CA VAL A 129 19.08 -18.53 25.00
C VAL A 129 18.88 -18.99 23.55
N TRP A 130 19.44 -18.25 22.60
CA TRP A 130 19.19 -18.51 21.19
C TRP A 130 20.02 -19.68 20.66
N LEU A 131 21.19 -19.95 21.24
CA LEU A 131 21.95 -21.16 20.97
C LEU A 131 21.18 -22.42 21.38
N THR A 132 20.55 -22.41 22.56
CA THR A 132 19.73 -23.55 23.04
C THR A 132 18.45 -23.72 22.21
N VAL A 133 17.76 -22.63 21.87
CA VAL A 133 16.59 -22.65 20.98
C VAL A 133 16.96 -23.16 19.58
N ALA A 134 18.07 -22.68 19.00
CA ALA A 134 18.56 -23.12 17.69
C ALA A 134 18.94 -24.60 17.70
N GLY A 135 19.62 -25.06 18.76
CA GLY A 135 20.00 -26.47 18.92
C GLY A 135 18.78 -27.39 18.96
N ARG A 136 17.71 -27.01 19.69
CA ARG A 136 16.46 -27.77 19.74
C ARG A 136 15.73 -27.74 18.39
N LEU A 137 15.57 -26.57 17.78
CA LEU A 137 14.90 -26.40 16.48
C LEU A 137 15.62 -27.18 15.38
N GLY A 138 16.96 -27.06 15.30
CA GLY A 138 17.77 -27.82 14.35
C GLY A 138 17.72 -29.33 14.60
N GLY A 139 17.57 -29.78 15.84
CA GLY A 139 17.33 -31.18 16.18
C GLY A 139 16.01 -31.71 15.61
N LEU A 140 14.93 -30.93 15.69
CA LEU A 140 13.61 -31.30 15.16
C LEU A 140 13.58 -31.32 13.63
N LEU A 141 14.28 -30.38 12.98
CA LEU A 141 14.36 -30.28 11.52
C LEU A 141 15.26 -31.34 10.86
N LYS A 142 16.08 -32.06 11.63
CA LYS A 142 16.84 -33.22 11.13
C LYS A 142 15.95 -34.42 10.82
N ILE A 143 14.78 -34.50 11.45
CA ILE A 143 13.77 -35.53 11.17
C ILE A 143 13.05 -35.12 9.89
N ASP A 144 12.91 -36.05 8.94
CA ASP A 144 12.21 -35.75 7.68
C ASP A 144 10.75 -35.37 7.96
N SER A 145 10.22 -34.45 7.17
CA SER A 145 8.90 -33.84 7.41
C SER A 145 7.75 -34.85 7.43
N THR A 146 7.92 -36.01 6.78
CA THR A 146 6.91 -37.08 6.76
C THR A 146 6.98 -38.03 7.95
N GLU A 147 8.13 -38.08 8.63
CA GLU A 147 8.37 -38.95 9.79
C GLU A 147 8.20 -38.20 11.11
N ARG A 148 8.02 -36.87 11.04
CA ARG A 148 7.89 -36.01 12.20
C ARG A 148 6.53 -36.20 12.87
N GLU A 149 6.55 -36.59 14.15
CA GLU A 149 5.34 -36.68 14.97
C GLU A 149 4.67 -35.32 15.17
N GLU A 150 3.35 -35.32 15.40
CA GLU A 150 2.56 -34.09 15.61
C GLU A 150 3.09 -33.24 16.78
N GLU A 151 3.59 -33.86 17.86
CA GLU A 151 4.18 -33.14 18.98
C GLU A 151 5.46 -32.36 18.58
N ASN A 152 6.24 -32.92 17.67
CA ASN A 152 7.45 -32.29 17.15
C ASN A 152 7.09 -31.11 16.23
N GLU A 153 6.08 -31.25 15.37
CA GLU A 153 5.56 -30.13 14.54
C GLU A 153 5.03 -28.99 15.42
N LEU A 154 4.21 -29.30 16.43
CA LEU A 154 3.71 -28.31 17.39
C LEU A 154 4.83 -27.61 18.15
N THR A 155 5.95 -28.30 18.40
CA THR A 155 7.11 -27.70 19.06
C THR A 155 7.84 -26.74 18.13
N ILE A 156 7.96 -27.04 16.84
CA ILE A 156 8.50 -26.11 15.83
C ILE A 156 7.62 -24.86 15.76
N GLU A 157 6.29 -25.01 15.63
CA GLU A 157 5.36 -23.89 15.62
C GLU A 157 5.53 -23.00 16.84
N ARG A 158 5.60 -23.60 18.04
CA ARG A 158 5.81 -22.89 19.30
C ARG A 158 7.12 -22.12 19.32
N ILE A 159 8.22 -22.71 18.84
CA ILE A 159 9.52 -22.02 18.75
C ILE A 159 9.40 -20.80 17.83
N LEU A 160 8.78 -20.96 16.66
CA LEU A 160 8.55 -19.85 15.74
C LEU A 160 7.63 -18.76 16.35
N ILE A 161 6.62 -19.14 17.14
CA ILE A 161 5.73 -18.19 17.85
C ILE A 161 6.56 -17.41 18.88
N PHE A 162 7.44 -18.10 19.60
CA PHE A 162 8.31 -17.48 20.59
C PHE A 162 9.26 -16.46 19.94
N ILE A 163 9.93 -16.84 18.84
CA ILE A 163 10.79 -15.95 18.05
C ILE A 163 9.99 -14.71 17.60
N ARG A 164 8.80 -14.91 17.03
CA ARG A 164 7.92 -13.83 16.60
C ARG A 164 7.57 -12.89 17.76
N ASN A 165 7.10 -13.44 18.87
CA ASN A 165 6.64 -12.65 20.03
C ASN A 165 7.76 -11.73 20.56
N VAL A 166 8.99 -12.25 20.66
CA VAL A 166 10.16 -11.48 21.09
C VAL A 166 10.47 -10.34 20.13
N LEU A 167 10.46 -10.60 18.81
CA LEU A 167 10.68 -9.53 17.83
C LEU A 167 9.55 -8.49 17.84
N GLN A 168 8.30 -8.92 18.05
CA GLN A 168 7.11 -8.08 17.99
C GLN A 168 7.06 -7.00 19.08
N VAL A 169 7.70 -7.21 20.24
CA VAL A 169 7.68 -6.25 21.36
C VAL A 169 8.07 -4.84 20.87
N PRO A 170 7.25 -3.82 21.20
CA PRO A 170 7.47 -2.45 20.76
C PRO A 170 8.69 -1.82 21.45
N PRO A 171 9.41 -0.90 20.79
CA PRO A 171 10.50 -0.15 21.42
C PRO A 171 9.98 0.69 22.60
N ASN A 172 10.87 1.00 23.55
CA ASN A 172 10.54 1.89 24.66
C ASN A 172 10.54 3.35 24.18
N ASP A 173 9.45 4.08 24.39
CA ASP A 173 9.35 5.51 24.02
C ASP A 173 10.42 6.38 24.71
N ASN A 174 11.01 5.91 25.81
CA ASN A 174 12.09 6.59 26.51
C ASN A 174 13.48 6.32 25.91
N ASP A 175 13.59 5.39 24.96
CA ASP A 175 14.86 5.13 24.29
C ASP A 175 15.21 6.31 23.37
N LYS A 176 16.25 7.05 23.78
CA LYS A 176 16.76 8.23 23.05
C LYS A 176 18.05 7.91 22.28
N ARG A 177 18.44 6.64 22.15
CA ARG A 177 19.61 6.23 21.38
C ARG A 177 19.53 6.78 19.96
N GLY A 178 20.63 7.32 19.45
CA GLY A 178 20.68 7.97 18.14
C GLY A 178 20.82 6.95 17.01
N ASP A 179 20.69 7.41 15.76
CA ASP A 179 20.97 6.60 14.57
C ASP A 179 22.39 6.00 14.62
N ASN A 180 22.51 4.70 14.31
CA ASN A 180 23.71 3.84 14.39
C ASN A 180 24.11 3.31 15.78
N ASP A 181 23.38 3.64 16.85
CA ASP A 181 23.56 2.96 18.14
C ASP A 181 22.83 1.60 18.15
N ALA A 182 23.40 0.59 18.79
CA ALA A 182 22.74 -0.70 18.97
C ALA A 182 21.50 -0.52 19.85
N THR A 183 20.34 -0.93 19.34
CA THR A 183 19.10 -1.05 20.13
C THR A 183 19.00 -2.45 20.74
N ILE A 184 18.11 -2.64 21.69
CA ILE A 184 17.77 -3.99 22.20
C ILE A 184 17.29 -4.90 21.04
N HIS A 185 16.64 -4.32 20.03
CA HIS A 185 16.24 -5.08 18.85
C HIS A 185 17.45 -5.52 18.02
N ASP A 186 18.43 -4.63 17.78
CA ASP A 186 19.69 -4.94 17.11
C ASP A 186 20.49 -6.02 17.85
N GLU A 187 20.52 -5.96 19.19
CA GLU A 187 21.17 -6.97 20.04
C GLU A 187 20.56 -8.37 19.85
N ILE A 188 19.22 -8.47 19.82
CA ILE A 188 18.53 -9.74 19.53
C ILE A 188 18.79 -10.22 18.11
N LEU A 189 18.77 -9.31 17.14
CA LEU A 189 19.05 -9.65 15.74
C LEU A 189 20.46 -10.20 15.59
N PHE A 190 21.43 -9.62 16.30
CA PHE A 190 22.79 -10.14 16.36
C PHE A 190 22.85 -11.51 17.05
N ALA A 191 22.15 -11.70 18.17
CA ALA A 191 22.07 -12.99 18.85
C ALA A 191 21.48 -14.10 17.97
N PHE A 192 20.43 -13.80 17.18
CA PHE A 192 19.84 -14.73 16.21
C PHE A 192 20.83 -15.12 15.11
N HIS A 193 21.62 -14.16 14.64
CA HIS A 193 22.64 -14.43 13.65
C HIS A 193 23.76 -15.28 14.25
N ALA A 194 24.27 -14.93 15.43
CA ALA A 194 25.33 -15.66 16.12
C ALA A 194 24.94 -17.09 16.49
N SER A 195 23.66 -17.33 16.79
CA SER A 195 23.14 -18.67 17.13
C SER A 195 22.76 -19.53 15.93
N GLY A 196 22.77 -18.99 14.71
CA GLY A 196 22.37 -19.70 13.48
C GLY A 196 20.86 -19.78 13.25
N ILE A 197 20.03 -19.07 14.02
CA ILE A 197 18.57 -19.03 13.79
C ILE A 197 18.24 -18.46 12.42
N VAL A 198 18.97 -17.43 12.00
CA VAL A 198 18.77 -16.79 10.68
C VAL A 198 18.94 -17.80 9.54
N ASP A 199 19.95 -18.66 9.62
CA ASP A 199 20.23 -19.70 8.62
C ASP A 199 19.16 -20.79 8.65
N ILE A 200 18.68 -21.17 9.85
CA ILE A 200 17.58 -22.12 9.99
C ILE A 200 16.29 -21.56 9.36
N LEU A 201 15.98 -20.27 9.57
CA LEU A 201 14.82 -19.63 8.96
C LEU A 201 14.93 -19.65 7.43
N LEU A 202 16.11 -19.35 6.87
CA LEU A 202 16.37 -19.44 5.43
C LEU A 202 16.20 -20.88 4.91
N PHE A 203 16.72 -21.86 5.62
CA PHE A 203 16.56 -23.28 5.27
C PHE A 203 15.09 -23.68 5.16
N ILE A 204 14.25 -23.30 6.12
CA ILE A 204 12.82 -23.64 6.13
C ILE A 204 12.12 -23.00 4.92
N VAL A 205 12.36 -21.70 4.65
CA VAL A 205 11.68 -21.00 3.54
C VAL A 205 12.17 -21.42 2.16
N SER A 206 13.41 -21.90 2.04
CA SER A 206 13.95 -22.47 0.80
C SER A 206 13.44 -23.89 0.54
N ASN A 207 12.90 -24.58 1.54
CA ASN A 207 12.40 -25.95 1.41
C ASN A 207 10.87 -25.98 1.19
N ASN A 208 10.45 -26.56 0.06
CA ASN A 208 9.04 -26.72 -0.25
C ASN A 208 8.32 -27.74 0.65
N LYS A 209 9.04 -28.67 1.29
CA LYS A 209 8.43 -29.63 2.22
C LYS A 209 7.90 -28.96 3.49
N GLU A 210 8.46 -27.80 3.86
CA GLU A 210 8.15 -27.09 5.10
C GLU A 210 7.23 -25.87 4.86
N GLN A 211 6.41 -25.92 3.79
CA GLN A 211 5.54 -24.81 3.37
C GLN A 211 4.57 -24.32 4.46
N GLN A 212 4.15 -25.20 5.36
CA GLN A 212 3.25 -24.86 6.47
C GLN A 212 3.79 -23.72 7.37
N TYR A 213 5.11 -23.56 7.45
CA TYR A 213 5.76 -22.54 8.28
C TYR A 213 5.99 -21.21 7.56
N HIS A 214 5.80 -21.14 6.24
CA HIS A 214 6.21 -20.01 5.42
C HIS A 214 5.52 -18.70 5.82
N MET A 215 4.23 -18.75 6.18
CA MET A 215 3.49 -17.55 6.61
C MET A 215 4.02 -16.98 7.94
N GLN A 216 4.27 -17.85 8.90
CA GLN A 216 4.80 -17.47 10.19
C GLN A 216 6.23 -16.91 10.07
N ILE A 217 7.05 -17.53 9.22
CA ILE A 217 8.41 -17.03 8.95
C ILE A 217 8.35 -15.70 8.20
N LEU A 218 7.41 -15.49 7.29
CA LEU A 218 7.23 -14.18 6.64
C LEU A 218 6.92 -13.08 7.65
N GLU A 219 6.11 -13.37 8.67
CA GLU A 219 5.86 -12.45 9.80
C GLU A 219 7.16 -12.20 10.60
N ILE A 220 7.92 -13.24 10.94
CA ILE A 220 9.23 -13.11 11.61
C ILE A 220 10.19 -12.23 10.79
N ILE A 221 10.32 -12.47 9.49
CA ILE A 221 11.17 -11.69 8.58
C ILE A 221 10.73 -10.22 8.55
N SER A 222 9.42 -9.98 8.50
CA SER A 222 8.88 -8.62 8.54
C SER A 222 9.26 -7.88 9.83
N LEU A 223 9.30 -8.60 10.95
CA LEU A 223 9.69 -8.07 12.24
C LEU A 223 11.20 -7.91 12.37
N MET A 224 12.01 -8.78 11.76
CA MET A 224 13.47 -8.64 11.74
C MET A 224 13.91 -7.37 11.00
N LEU A 225 13.18 -7.02 9.94
CA LEU A 225 13.52 -5.92 9.05
C LEU A 225 12.69 -4.65 9.32
N ARG A 226 11.85 -4.64 10.36
CA ARG A 226 10.85 -3.58 10.61
C ARG A 226 11.45 -2.18 10.79
N GLU A 227 12.65 -2.11 11.38
CA GLU A 227 13.36 -0.84 11.65
C GLU A 227 14.22 -0.39 10.46
N GLN A 228 14.41 -1.24 9.44
CA GLN A 228 15.27 -0.97 8.30
C GLN A 228 14.54 -0.24 7.17
N ASN A 229 15.26 0.69 6.53
CA ASN A 229 14.86 1.22 5.23
C ASN A 229 15.48 0.39 4.10
N ALA A 230 14.66 -0.17 3.21
CA ALA A 230 15.10 -1.07 2.15
C ALA A 230 16.14 -0.44 1.21
N SER A 231 15.96 0.84 0.84
CA SER A 231 16.91 1.55 -0.03
C SER A 231 18.28 1.78 0.63
N GLN A 232 18.29 2.13 1.92
CA GLN A 232 19.52 2.34 2.68
C GLN A 232 20.24 1.01 2.97
N LEU A 233 19.49 -0.05 3.26
CA LEU A 233 20.03 -1.38 3.49
C LEU A 233 20.69 -1.93 2.22
N ALA A 234 20.04 -1.78 1.06
CA ALA A 234 20.60 -2.17 -0.24
C ALA A 234 21.94 -1.47 -0.55
N ALA A 235 22.04 -0.18 -0.21
CA ALA A 235 23.25 0.61 -0.40
C ALA A 235 24.37 0.35 0.62
N SER A 236 24.09 -0.34 1.74
CA SER A 236 25.08 -0.61 2.78
C SER A 236 26.22 -1.52 2.29
N GLY A 237 27.47 -1.21 2.61
CA GLY A 237 28.64 -1.98 2.18
C GLY A 237 29.73 -2.01 3.24
N LEU A 238 30.64 -3.00 3.15
CA LEU A 238 31.77 -3.18 4.08
C LEU A 238 32.66 -1.94 4.17
N GLN A 239 32.79 -1.19 3.07
CA GLN A 239 33.45 0.09 3.04
C GLN A 239 32.38 1.19 3.08
N ARG A 240 32.44 2.09 4.06
CA ARG A 240 31.76 3.39 3.96
C ARG A 240 32.22 4.01 2.65
N ASN A 241 31.30 4.22 1.72
CA ASN A 241 31.62 4.97 0.52
C ASN A 241 32.13 6.35 0.97
N THR A 242 33.23 6.83 0.40
CA THR A 242 33.75 8.18 0.68
C THR A 242 32.64 9.23 0.53
N ALA A 243 31.76 9.02 -0.46
CA ALA A 243 30.56 9.81 -0.68
C ALA A 243 29.52 9.75 0.46
N GLU A 244 29.35 8.61 1.15
CA GLU A 244 28.43 8.50 2.30
C GLU A 244 28.98 9.29 3.48
N LYS A 245 30.28 9.16 3.75
CA LYS A 245 30.96 9.93 4.79
C LYS A 245 30.89 11.44 4.53
N GLU A 246 31.20 11.87 3.30
CA GLU A 246 31.12 13.28 2.90
C GLU A 246 29.69 13.83 2.99
N ASN A 247 28.68 13.04 2.61
CA ASN A 247 27.28 13.43 2.70
C ASN A 247 26.81 13.55 4.16
N ASP A 248 27.22 12.64 5.04
CA ASP A 248 26.88 12.72 6.46
C ASP A 248 27.60 13.87 7.16
N GLU A 249 28.87 14.14 6.82
CA GLU A 249 29.57 15.34 7.27
C GLU A 249 28.87 16.61 6.77
N ALA A 250 28.45 16.66 5.51
CA ALA A 250 27.71 17.79 4.94
C ALA A 250 26.35 18.00 5.63
N LYS A 251 25.59 16.93 5.91
CA LYS A 251 24.35 16.98 6.68
C LYS A 251 24.58 17.48 8.09
N LEU A 252 25.62 17.01 8.78
CA LEU A 252 25.96 17.42 10.13
C LEU A 252 26.33 18.91 10.16
N VAL A 253 27.12 19.37 9.18
CA VAL A 253 27.43 20.80 9.02
C VAL A 253 26.18 21.62 8.72
N ALA A 254 25.28 21.14 7.87
CA ALA A 254 24.01 21.81 7.58
C ALA A 254 23.10 21.91 8.81
N LEU A 255 22.98 20.83 9.59
CA LEU A 255 22.24 20.81 10.86
C LEU A 255 22.85 21.77 11.87
N ARG A 256 24.17 21.76 12.05
CA ARG A 256 24.89 22.69 12.92
C ARG A 256 24.67 24.15 12.49
N LYS A 257 24.71 24.44 11.18
CA LYS A 257 24.42 25.78 10.64
C LYS A 257 22.98 26.20 10.92
N LYS A 258 22.02 25.29 10.77
CA LYS A 258 20.61 25.53 11.09
C LYS A 258 20.40 25.79 12.57
N GLU A 259 21.01 24.99 13.45
CA GLU A 259 20.96 25.19 14.90
C GLU A 259 21.57 26.53 15.30
N LEU A 260 22.73 26.89 14.74
CA LEU A 260 23.35 28.20 14.93
C LEU A 260 22.44 29.33 14.47
N HIS A 261 21.82 29.20 13.29
CA HIS A 261 20.88 30.19 12.78
C HIS A 261 19.65 30.35 13.69
N GLU A 262 19.05 29.25 14.14
CA GLU A 262 17.94 29.26 15.08
C GLU A 262 18.34 29.86 16.44
N LYS A 263 19.54 29.56 16.92
CA LYS A 263 20.09 30.15 18.15
C LYS A 263 20.31 31.65 17.97
N MET A 264 20.91 32.08 16.86
CA MET A 264 21.09 33.49 16.52
C MET A 264 19.75 34.22 16.37
N ASP A 265 18.74 33.60 15.76
CA ASP A 265 17.40 34.16 15.64
C ASP A 265 16.69 34.25 16.98
N LYS A 266 16.82 33.25 17.86
CA LYS A 266 16.33 33.31 19.24
C LYS A 266 17.02 34.44 20.01
N VAL A 267 18.33 34.56 19.89
CA VAL A 267 19.10 35.68 20.49
C VAL A 267 18.61 37.02 19.92
N LYS A 268 18.50 37.18 18.59
CA LYS A 268 17.97 38.41 17.98
C LYS A 268 16.53 38.74 18.39
N LYS A 269 15.69 37.73 18.65
CA LYS A 269 14.29 37.90 19.04
C LYS A 269 14.12 38.21 20.54
N TYR A 270 14.95 37.62 21.41
CA TYR A 270 14.76 37.67 22.86
C TYR A 270 15.85 38.44 23.61
N ALA A 271 17.06 38.52 23.06
CA ALA A 271 18.10 39.43 23.53
C ALA A 271 17.93 40.76 22.79
N GLY A 272 16.98 41.57 23.25
CA GLY A 272 17.00 43.00 22.93
C GLY A 272 18.32 43.60 23.40
N SER A 273 18.75 44.71 22.79
CA SER A 273 19.91 45.48 23.25
C SER A 273 19.79 45.98 24.70
N ARG A 274 18.62 45.83 25.34
CA ARG A 274 18.28 46.31 26.68
C ARG A 274 17.52 45.23 27.46
N HIS A 275 17.57 45.30 28.78
CA HIS A 275 16.99 44.29 29.68
C HIS A 275 15.46 44.14 29.52
N SER A 276 14.90 43.00 29.92
CA SER A 276 13.47 42.67 29.78
C SER A 276 12.48 43.68 30.37
N ARG A 277 12.89 44.46 31.38
CA ARG A 277 12.08 45.55 31.99
C ARG A 277 12.09 46.87 31.21
N PHE A 278 12.89 47.00 30.14
CA PHE A 278 12.92 48.19 29.27
C PHE A 278 11.83 48.05 28.20
N GLY A 279 10.57 48.12 28.63
CA GLY A 279 9.41 48.09 27.75
C GLY A 279 9.07 49.51 27.28
N GLY A 280 9.32 49.81 26.00
CA GLY A 280 8.77 51.02 25.38
C GLY A 280 7.26 50.87 25.19
N THR A 281 6.51 51.94 25.46
CA THR A 281 5.06 51.99 25.24
C THR A 281 4.78 52.71 23.93
N TYR A 282 4.13 52.02 23.00
CA TYR A 282 3.77 52.52 21.67
C TYR A 282 2.25 52.64 21.57
N ILE A 283 1.78 53.63 20.84
CA ILE A 283 0.35 53.80 20.54
C ILE A 283 0.15 53.42 19.07
N VAL A 284 -0.72 52.46 18.81
CA VAL A 284 -1.09 52.06 17.45
C VAL A 284 -2.18 53.01 16.97
N GLN A 285 -1.83 53.92 16.06
CA GLN A 285 -2.78 54.82 15.45
C GLN A 285 -3.84 54.03 14.64
N ASN A 286 -5.08 54.50 14.67
CA ASN A 286 -6.23 53.91 13.96
C ASN A 286 -6.71 52.53 14.46
N MET A 287 -6.30 52.11 15.66
CA MET A 287 -6.80 50.89 16.29
C MET A 287 -7.29 51.17 17.71
N LYS A 288 -8.56 50.86 18.00
CA LYS A 288 -9.18 51.08 19.32
C LYS A 288 -9.07 49.81 20.17
N ALA A 289 -8.62 49.91 21.43
CA ALA A 289 -8.44 48.76 22.31
C ALA A 289 -9.77 48.25 22.89
N THR A 290 -10.49 49.13 23.58
CA THR A 290 -11.87 48.95 24.07
C THR A 290 -12.36 50.35 24.45
N GLY A 291 -13.34 50.91 23.72
CA GLY A 291 -13.77 52.32 23.83
C GLY A 291 -13.15 53.26 22.78
N GLU A 292 -13.09 54.57 23.04
CA GLU A 292 -12.55 55.57 22.11
C GLU A 292 -11.01 55.69 22.13
N ASN A 293 -10.35 55.08 23.12
CA ASN A 293 -8.90 55.20 23.30
C ASN A 293 -8.11 54.33 22.30
N GLN A 294 -7.01 54.89 21.81
CA GLN A 294 -6.07 54.22 20.91
C GLN A 294 -5.34 53.07 21.62
N MET A 295 -5.00 52.02 20.87
CA MET A 295 -4.47 50.78 21.43
C MET A 295 -3.00 50.90 21.80
N ILE A 296 -2.68 50.52 23.04
CA ILE A 296 -1.34 50.63 23.62
C ILE A 296 -0.61 49.28 23.49
N CYS A 297 0.61 49.31 22.96
CA CYS A 297 1.48 48.16 22.74
C CYS A 297 2.83 48.35 23.46
N HIS A 298 3.29 47.34 24.19
CA HIS A 298 4.57 47.41 24.92
C HIS A 298 5.76 46.78 24.17
N ARG A 299 5.58 46.42 22.89
CA ARG A 299 6.63 45.85 22.03
C ARG A 299 6.62 46.54 20.66
N PRO A 300 7.78 46.94 20.11
CA PRO A 300 7.84 47.49 18.77
C PRO A 300 7.62 46.38 17.74
N TYR A 301 6.56 46.48 16.95
CA TYR A 301 6.31 45.59 15.82
C TYR A 301 7.14 46.06 14.63
N LYS A 302 7.94 45.16 14.02
CA LYS A 302 8.75 45.52 12.84
C LYS A 302 7.90 45.65 11.55
N LYS A 303 6.71 45.03 11.51
CA LYS A 303 5.75 45.09 10.40
C LYS A 303 4.32 45.01 10.92
N ILE A 304 3.35 45.69 10.30
CA ILE A 304 1.93 45.66 10.72
C ILE A 304 1.33 44.25 10.64
N GLU A 305 1.77 43.44 9.67
CA GLU A 305 1.40 42.01 9.53
C GLU A 305 1.78 41.15 10.76
N THR A 306 2.71 41.63 11.61
CA THR A 306 3.09 40.94 12.86
C THR A 306 2.24 41.33 14.07
N LEU A 307 1.24 42.22 13.91
CA LEU A 307 0.17 42.45 14.89
C LEU A 307 -0.83 41.28 14.86
N GLU A 308 -0.33 40.07 15.14
CA GLU A 308 -1.18 38.92 15.37
C GLU A 308 -1.56 38.84 16.86
N PHE A 309 -2.78 39.24 17.19
CA PHE A 309 -3.37 39.17 18.54
C PHE A 309 -3.49 37.74 19.11
N GLY A 310 -3.12 36.73 18.33
CA GLY A 310 -3.16 35.31 18.69
C GLY A 310 -1.85 34.74 19.24
N HIS A 311 -0.71 35.44 19.09
CA HIS A 311 0.59 34.84 19.41
C HIS A 311 0.81 34.55 20.91
N ASN A 312 0.16 35.33 21.78
CA ASN A 312 0.16 35.14 23.24
C ASN A 312 -1.08 34.38 23.74
N LYS A 313 -2.06 34.05 22.87
CA LYS A 313 -3.15 33.16 23.26
C LYS A 313 -2.56 31.75 23.32
N LYS A 314 -2.55 31.14 24.51
CA LYS A 314 -2.23 29.71 24.66
C LYS A 314 -3.02 28.96 23.60
N ARG A 315 -2.35 28.27 22.66
CA ARG A 315 -3.02 27.41 21.67
C ARG A 315 -4.04 26.58 22.42
N VAL A 316 -5.32 26.77 22.12
CA VAL A 316 -6.38 25.96 22.73
C VAL A 316 -6.06 24.51 22.38
N LYS A 317 -5.85 23.68 23.41
CA LYS A 317 -5.63 22.25 23.22
C LYS A 317 -6.83 21.73 22.41
N ARG A 318 -6.59 21.32 21.17
CA ARG A 318 -7.61 20.63 20.38
C ARG A 318 -8.02 19.37 21.15
N ARG A 319 -9.31 19.05 21.17
CA ARG A 319 -9.82 17.81 21.79
C ARG A 319 -9.06 16.61 21.21
N LYS A 320 -8.79 15.59 22.03
CA LYS A 320 -8.01 14.40 21.65
C LYS A 320 -8.56 13.73 20.38
N ASP A 321 -9.88 13.71 20.21
CA ASP A 321 -10.56 13.13 19.03
C ASP A 321 -10.37 13.94 17.72
N LYS A 322 -9.77 15.13 17.80
CA LYS A 322 -9.38 15.98 16.65
C LYS A 322 -7.87 16.12 16.52
N MET A 323 -7.10 15.31 17.26
CA MET A 323 -5.65 15.24 17.09
C MET A 323 -5.35 14.33 15.90
N ARG A 324 -4.44 14.78 15.03
CA ARG A 324 -3.96 14.01 13.89
C ARG A 324 -3.41 12.67 14.37
N VAL A 325 -3.67 11.60 13.62
CA VAL A 325 -2.99 10.31 13.82
C VAL A 325 -1.49 10.56 13.73
N GLN A 326 -0.76 10.23 14.80
CA GLN A 326 0.69 10.45 14.86
C GLN A 326 1.39 9.48 13.90
N ASP A 327 2.37 10.00 13.17
CA ASP A 327 3.20 9.19 12.28
C ASP A 327 4.03 8.22 13.13
N ALA A 328 3.93 6.92 12.86
CA ALA A 328 4.84 5.94 13.43
C ALA A 328 6.20 6.15 12.76
N LYS A 329 7.14 6.81 13.42
CA LYS A 329 8.54 6.80 12.98
C LYS A 329 9.10 5.42 13.31
N VAL A 330 9.11 4.54 12.31
CA VAL A 330 9.61 3.17 12.46
C VAL A 330 11.02 3.02 11.90
N GLU A 331 11.42 3.87 10.95
CA GLU A 331 12.69 3.71 10.23
C GLU A 331 13.84 4.38 10.99
N ARG A 332 14.89 3.58 11.25
CA ARG A 332 16.13 3.92 11.94
C ARG A 332 17.30 3.31 11.18
N THR A 333 18.49 3.88 11.28
CA THR A 333 19.71 3.19 10.82
C THR A 333 20.31 2.37 11.95
N SER A 334 20.30 1.05 11.84
CA SER A 334 20.97 0.13 12.77
C SER A 334 22.50 0.16 12.62
N VAL A 335 23.19 -0.46 13.59
CA VAL A 335 24.65 -0.67 13.57
C VAL A 335 25.08 -1.35 12.27
N LEU A 336 26.27 -1.00 11.78
CA LEU A 336 26.79 -1.51 10.49
C LEU A 336 26.83 -3.05 10.42
N SER A 337 27.30 -3.73 11.48
CA SER A 337 27.34 -5.20 11.53
C SER A 337 25.96 -5.81 11.29
N VAL A 338 24.93 -5.25 11.94
CA VAL A 338 23.54 -5.68 11.79
C VAL A 338 23.05 -5.45 10.36
N ARG A 339 23.33 -4.28 9.79
CA ARG A 339 22.95 -3.96 8.39
C ARG A 339 23.62 -4.89 7.38
N LEU A 340 24.89 -5.27 7.60
CA LEU A 340 25.61 -6.14 6.67
C LEU A 340 24.99 -7.54 6.61
N PHE A 341 24.75 -8.18 7.75
CA PHE A 341 24.16 -9.52 7.73
C PHE A 341 22.68 -9.48 7.29
N LEU A 342 21.91 -8.45 7.67
CA LEU A 342 20.53 -8.30 7.18
C LEU A 342 20.49 -8.10 5.66
N LYS A 343 21.48 -7.39 5.09
CA LYS A 343 21.63 -7.27 3.64
C LYS A 343 21.94 -8.63 3.00
N GLU A 344 22.89 -9.39 3.56
CA GLU A 344 23.23 -10.73 3.07
C GLU A 344 22.01 -11.65 3.09
N PHE A 345 21.28 -11.67 4.22
CA PHE A 345 20.01 -12.36 4.37
C PHE A 345 19.00 -11.95 3.30
N CYS A 346 18.79 -10.66 3.05
CA CYS A 346 17.85 -10.19 2.03
C CYS A 346 18.23 -10.65 0.61
N VAL A 347 19.53 -10.67 0.29
CA VAL A 347 20.03 -11.15 -1.00
C VAL A 347 19.78 -12.65 -1.15
N GLU A 348 20.09 -13.43 -0.13
CA GLU A 348 19.87 -14.88 -0.13
C GLU A 348 18.38 -15.21 -0.23
N PHE A 349 17.54 -14.58 0.60
CA PHE A 349 16.09 -14.77 0.58
C PHE A 349 15.46 -14.44 -0.79
N LEU A 350 15.86 -13.32 -1.41
CA LEU A 350 15.41 -12.96 -2.76
C LEU A 350 15.82 -13.99 -3.81
N SER A 351 17.03 -14.53 -3.69
CA SER A 351 17.57 -15.48 -4.66
C SER A 351 17.00 -16.89 -4.53
N ALA A 352 16.73 -17.34 -3.30
CA ALA A 352 16.44 -18.73 -2.98
C ALA A 352 14.96 -19.01 -2.68
N ALA A 353 14.22 -18.07 -2.08
CA ALA A 353 12.92 -18.38 -1.46
C ALA A 353 11.78 -17.39 -1.75
N TYR A 354 12.05 -16.14 -2.11
CA TYR A 354 11.02 -15.08 -2.21
C TYR A 354 9.84 -15.46 -3.12
N ASN A 355 10.09 -15.89 -4.36
CA ASN A 355 9.03 -16.21 -5.30
C ASN A 355 8.14 -17.38 -4.82
N PRO A 356 8.68 -18.56 -4.42
CA PRO A 356 7.88 -19.64 -3.82
C PRO A 356 7.06 -19.21 -2.60
N VAL A 357 7.68 -18.50 -1.66
CA VAL A 357 7.03 -18.05 -0.41
C VAL A 357 5.89 -17.09 -0.72
N MET A 358 6.11 -16.10 -1.59
CA MET A 358 5.09 -15.12 -1.96
C MET A 358 3.95 -15.75 -2.76
N LYS A 359 4.23 -16.79 -3.56
CA LYS A 359 3.21 -17.56 -4.28
C LYS A 359 2.34 -18.35 -3.29
N PHE A 360 2.96 -19.05 -2.34
CA PHE A 360 2.26 -19.77 -1.30
C PHE A 360 1.41 -18.82 -0.45
N ALA A 361 1.99 -17.73 0.04
CA ALA A 361 1.31 -16.72 0.83
C ALA A 361 0.10 -16.12 0.09
N ARG A 362 0.25 -15.83 -1.21
CA ARG A 362 -0.87 -15.38 -2.05
C ARG A 362 -1.97 -16.44 -2.15
N SER A 363 -1.63 -17.71 -2.30
CA SER A 363 -2.61 -18.79 -2.34
C SER A 363 -3.38 -18.92 -1.02
N CYS A 364 -2.72 -18.76 0.12
CA CYS A 364 -3.36 -18.72 1.44
C CYS A 364 -4.35 -17.56 1.55
N ILE A 365 -3.96 -16.37 1.09
CA ILE A 365 -4.82 -15.17 1.14
C ILE A 365 -6.05 -15.30 0.22
N ILE A 366 -5.91 -15.95 -0.94
CA ILE A 366 -7.01 -16.12 -1.90
C ILE A 366 -7.98 -17.25 -1.49
N ASN A 367 -7.45 -18.37 -0.99
CA ASN A 367 -8.23 -19.57 -0.72
C ASN A 367 -8.98 -19.53 0.63
N VAL A 368 -8.56 -18.67 1.56
CA VAL A 368 -9.15 -18.61 2.90
C VAL A 368 -10.17 -17.46 3.00
N THR A 369 -11.41 -17.79 3.34
CA THR A 369 -12.53 -16.85 3.58
C THR A 369 -12.24 -15.87 4.75
N HIS A 370 -11.23 -16.17 5.57
CA HIS A 370 -10.69 -15.36 6.66
C HIS A 370 -9.17 -15.58 6.82
N GLY A 371 -8.33 -15.13 5.88
CA GLY A 371 -6.90 -14.99 6.18
C GLY A 371 -6.73 -14.12 7.43
N GLU A 372 -5.89 -14.53 8.39
CA GLU A 372 -5.70 -13.74 9.60
C GLU A 372 -5.18 -12.35 9.19
N ALA A 373 -5.74 -11.28 9.75
CA ALA A 373 -5.42 -9.94 9.27
C ALA A 373 -3.93 -9.56 9.52
N SER A 374 -3.21 -10.29 10.38
CA SER A 374 -1.75 -10.18 10.56
C SER A 374 -0.96 -10.74 9.37
N GLU A 375 -1.43 -11.85 8.79
CA GLU A 375 -0.78 -12.53 7.66
C GLU A 375 -0.80 -11.67 6.40
N ILE A 376 -1.95 -11.07 6.09
CA ILE A 376 -2.08 -10.14 4.95
C ILE A 376 -1.19 -8.91 5.14
N THR A 377 -1.11 -8.40 6.38
CA THR A 377 -0.24 -7.27 6.72
C THR A 377 1.22 -7.64 6.46
N SER A 378 1.65 -8.83 6.89
CA SER A 378 3.02 -9.32 6.66
C SER A 378 3.33 -9.49 5.18
N TYR A 379 2.39 -10.03 4.39
CA TYR A 379 2.51 -10.15 2.94
C TYR A 379 2.69 -8.78 2.24
N LEU A 380 1.82 -7.81 2.54
CA LEU A 380 1.90 -6.47 1.95
C LEU A 380 3.19 -5.74 2.36
N TRP A 381 3.63 -5.94 3.60
CA TRP A 381 4.90 -5.40 4.07
C TRP A 381 6.08 -6.01 3.33
N ALA A 382 6.12 -7.34 3.18
CA ALA A 382 7.19 -8.05 2.51
C ALA A 382 7.27 -7.69 1.03
N LEU A 383 6.12 -7.62 0.34
CA LEU A 383 6.01 -7.16 -1.04
C LEU A 383 6.65 -5.78 -1.19
N ARG A 384 6.25 -4.80 -0.36
CA ARG A 384 6.82 -3.45 -0.40
C ARG A 384 8.34 -3.49 -0.17
N PHE A 385 8.79 -4.14 0.91
CA PHE A 385 10.18 -4.08 1.35
C PHE A 385 11.14 -4.73 0.36
N PHE A 386 10.84 -5.97 -0.06
CA PHE A 386 11.74 -6.74 -0.92
C PHE A 386 11.74 -6.25 -2.37
N MET A 387 10.62 -5.74 -2.88
CA MET A 387 10.60 -5.09 -4.20
C MET A 387 11.41 -3.78 -4.19
N GLU A 388 11.27 -2.96 -3.14
CA GLU A 388 12.08 -1.76 -2.96
C GLU A 388 13.58 -2.10 -2.84
N PHE A 389 13.93 -3.11 -2.05
CA PHE A 389 15.30 -3.58 -1.88
C PHE A 389 15.90 -4.06 -3.21
N ASN A 390 15.18 -4.90 -3.96
CA ASN A 390 15.62 -5.38 -5.27
C ASN A 390 15.85 -4.23 -6.25
N ARG A 391 14.96 -3.22 -6.25
CA ARG A 391 15.09 -2.03 -7.11
C ARG A 391 16.35 -1.20 -6.84
N HIS A 392 16.83 -1.14 -5.60
CA HIS A 392 18.01 -0.34 -5.23
C HIS A 392 19.32 -1.12 -5.15
N TYR A 393 19.30 -2.45 -5.00
CA TYR A 393 20.52 -3.26 -4.90
C TYR A 393 21.11 -3.63 -6.27
N LYS A 394 20.45 -4.55 -6.98
CA LYS A 394 20.80 -5.03 -8.32
C LYS A 394 19.52 -5.46 -9.01
N PHE A 395 18.81 -4.49 -9.58
CA PHE A 395 17.47 -4.71 -10.09
C PHE A 395 17.42 -5.85 -11.12
N GLU A 396 16.89 -6.99 -10.67
CA GLU A 396 16.69 -8.17 -11.49
C GLU A 396 15.26 -8.68 -11.31
N VAL A 397 14.49 -8.66 -12.40
CA VAL A 397 13.06 -8.99 -12.37
C VAL A 397 12.82 -10.45 -12.00
N LYS A 398 13.78 -11.34 -12.29
CA LYS A 398 13.68 -12.77 -11.96
C LYS A 398 13.45 -13.04 -10.47
N TYR A 399 13.97 -12.20 -9.58
CA TYR A 399 13.83 -12.37 -8.13
C TYR A 399 12.47 -11.95 -7.59
N VAL A 400 11.70 -11.16 -8.34
CA VAL A 400 10.40 -10.61 -7.91
C VAL A 400 9.28 -10.89 -8.91
N SER A 401 9.45 -11.89 -9.76
CA SER A 401 8.54 -12.21 -10.86
C SER A 401 7.15 -12.62 -10.38
N GLU A 402 7.03 -13.25 -9.20
CA GLU A 402 5.73 -13.64 -8.63
C GLU A 402 4.89 -12.41 -8.24
N THR A 403 5.53 -11.39 -7.66
CA THR A 403 4.83 -10.21 -7.13
C THR A 403 4.51 -9.15 -8.17
N ILE A 404 5.09 -9.22 -9.37
CA ILE A 404 4.88 -8.26 -10.45
C ILE A 404 3.93 -8.81 -11.52
N SER A 405 2.70 -9.13 -11.11
CA SER A 405 1.64 -9.66 -11.96
C SER A 405 0.35 -8.83 -11.82
N THR A 406 -0.53 -8.90 -12.82
CA THR A 406 -1.85 -8.24 -12.77
C THR A 406 -2.70 -8.74 -11.60
N GLU A 407 -2.55 -10.02 -11.24
CA GLU A 407 -3.24 -10.63 -10.10
C GLU A 407 -2.84 -9.98 -8.77
N VAL A 408 -1.56 -9.63 -8.61
CA VAL A 408 -1.07 -8.97 -7.40
C VAL A 408 -1.52 -7.51 -7.34
N PHE A 409 -1.55 -6.80 -8.48
CA PHE A 409 -2.17 -5.47 -8.55
C PHE A 409 -3.64 -5.50 -8.11
N TYR A 410 -4.40 -6.48 -8.60
CA TYR A 410 -5.79 -6.70 -8.18
C TYR A 410 -5.90 -6.99 -6.68
N LEU A 411 -5.06 -7.89 -6.16
CA LEU A 411 -5.05 -8.25 -4.74
C LEU A 411 -4.82 -7.02 -3.85
N VAL A 412 -3.79 -6.22 -4.15
CA VAL A 412 -3.47 -5.02 -3.36
C VAL A 412 -4.60 -3.99 -3.45
N GLN A 413 -5.17 -3.78 -4.64
CA GLN A 413 -6.32 -2.88 -4.81
C GLN A 413 -7.52 -3.34 -3.96
N ARG A 414 -7.91 -4.61 -4.06
CA ARG A 414 -9.03 -5.18 -3.31
C ARG A 414 -8.81 -5.04 -1.79
N GLN A 415 -7.58 -5.22 -1.31
CA GLN A 415 -7.25 -4.99 0.11
C GLN A 415 -7.35 -3.51 0.49
N MET A 416 -6.94 -2.57 -0.37
CA MET A 416 -7.11 -1.13 -0.13
C MET A 416 -8.59 -0.75 0.00
N GLU A 417 -9.44 -1.26 -0.89
CA GLU A 417 -10.89 -1.05 -0.84
C GLU A 417 -11.48 -1.64 0.45
N HIS A 418 -11.14 -2.90 0.76
CA HIS A 418 -11.59 -3.56 1.97
C HIS A 418 -11.19 -2.80 3.25
N TYR A 419 -9.93 -2.36 3.38
CA TYR A 419 -9.50 -1.60 4.56
C TYR A 419 -10.20 -0.25 4.68
N TYR A 420 -10.52 0.39 3.55
CA TYR A 420 -11.29 1.62 3.54
C TYR A 420 -12.74 1.38 3.98
N GLU A 421 -13.39 0.32 3.49
CA GLU A 421 -14.73 -0.09 3.94
C GLU A 421 -14.76 -0.42 5.43
N MET A 422 -13.78 -1.17 5.93
CA MET A 422 -13.66 -1.51 7.36
C MET A 422 -13.43 -0.28 8.23
N MET A 423 -12.75 0.75 7.72
CA MET A 423 -12.60 2.03 8.42
C MET A 423 -13.93 2.81 8.53
N ILE A 424 -14.88 2.58 7.62
CA ILE A 424 -16.21 3.19 7.65
C ILE A 424 -17.15 2.41 8.59
N THR A 425 -17.13 1.07 8.52
CA THR A 425 -18.01 0.20 9.30
C THR A 425 -17.56 0.06 10.77
N ASP A 426 -16.28 -0.22 11.00
CA ASP A 426 -15.70 -0.41 12.34
C ASP A 426 -15.04 0.87 12.86
N LYS A 427 -15.89 1.76 13.38
CA LYS A 427 -15.47 3.04 13.96
C LYS A 427 -14.58 2.91 15.21
N LYS A 428 -14.54 1.74 15.86
CA LYS A 428 -13.72 1.52 17.06
C LYS A 428 -12.26 1.27 16.71
N LYS A 429 -11.99 0.56 15.61
CA LYS A 429 -10.63 0.20 15.17
C LYS A 429 -10.07 1.10 14.06
N ILE A 430 -10.57 2.33 13.90
CA ILE A 430 -10.08 3.28 12.87
C ILE A 430 -8.54 3.38 12.80
N PRO A 431 -7.79 3.51 13.92
CA PRO A 431 -6.33 3.60 13.85
C PRO A 431 -5.66 2.35 13.28
N LEU A 432 -6.23 1.16 13.51
CA LEU A 432 -5.72 -0.10 12.99
C LEU A 432 -5.95 -0.18 11.47
N TRP A 433 -7.18 0.08 11.03
CA TRP A 433 -7.54 0.07 9.61
C TRP A 433 -6.77 1.14 8.81
N SER A 434 -6.56 2.32 9.39
CA SER A 434 -5.74 3.38 8.82
C SER A 434 -4.28 2.95 8.59
N ARG A 435 -3.67 2.25 9.57
CA ARG A 435 -2.31 1.69 9.41
C ARG A 435 -2.23 0.61 8.32
N ARG A 436 -3.22 -0.29 8.26
CA ARG A 436 -3.31 -1.33 7.22
C ARG A 436 -3.50 -0.75 5.82
N LEU A 437 -4.38 0.25 5.69
CA LEU A 437 -4.59 0.99 4.45
C LEU A 437 -3.30 1.71 3.99
N HIS A 438 -2.58 2.33 4.92
CA HIS A 438 -1.30 2.98 4.61
C HIS A 438 -0.27 1.97 4.10
N LEU A 439 -0.18 0.79 4.69
CA LEU A 439 0.70 -0.26 4.22
C LEU A 439 0.35 -0.73 2.81
N ALA A 440 -0.94 -0.96 2.54
CA ALA A 440 -1.42 -1.35 1.22
C ALA A 440 -1.12 -0.28 0.15
N LEU A 441 -1.30 1.01 0.49
CA LEU A 441 -0.94 2.12 -0.39
C LEU A 441 0.57 2.14 -0.70
N LYS A 442 1.42 1.89 0.30
CA LYS A 442 2.88 1.81 0.07
C LYS A 442 3.26 0.61 -0.79
N ALA A 443 2.61 -0.55 -0.60
CA ALA A 443 2.80 -1.71 -1.45
C ALA A 443 2.42 -1.40 -2.91
N TYR A 444 1.26 -0.76 -3.12
CA TYR A 444 0.82 -0.32 -4.44
C TYR A 444 1.78 0.69 -5.09
N GLN A 445 2.29 1.64 -4.30
CA GLN A 445 3.31 2.58 -4.74
C GLN A 445 4.57 1.88 -5.24
N GLU A 446 5.04 0.84 -4.54
CA GLU A 446 6.24 0.13 -4.94
C GLU A 446 6.03 -0.75 -6.17
N LEU A 447 4.82 -1.31 -6.36
CA LEU A 447 4.44 -1.96 -7.62
C LEU A 447 4.57 -1.00 -8.82
N LEU A 448 4.08 0.25 -8.67
CA LEU A 448 4.23 1.28 -9.72
C LEU A 448 5.70 1.67 -9.95
N ASN A 449 6.49 1.85 -8.88
CA ASN A 449 7.92 2.13 -8.99
C ASN A 449 8.68 1.02 -9.70
N THR A 450 8.32 -0.23 -9.44
CA THR A 450 8.93 -1.40 -10.08
C THR A 450 8.58 -1.43 -11.56
N LEU A 451 7.33 -1.16 -11.97
CA LEU A 451 6.97 -1.02 -13.38
C LEU A 451 7.80 0.07 -14.09
N MET A 452 8.00 1.22 -13.44
CA MET A 452 8.88 2.27 -14.01
C MET A 452 10.34 1.83 -14.15
N ALA A 453 10.83 0.98 -13.24
CA ALA A 453 12.17 0.41 -13.34
C ALA A 453 12.26 -0.63 -14.47
N MET A 454 11.20 -1.43 -14.67
CA MET A 454 11.11 -2.39 -15.78
C MET A 454 11.19 -1.73 -17.16
N ASP A 455 10.58 -0.55 -17.35
CA ASP A 455 10.70 0.19 -18.62
C ASP A 455 12.15 0.58 -18.97
N LYS A 456 12.95 0.85 -17.94
CA LYS A 456 14.35 1.27 -18.07
C LYS A 456 15.32 0.10 -18.22
N SER A 457 14.84 -1.13 -18.05
CA SER A 457 15.67 -2.33 -18.20
C SER A 457 16.25 -2.44 -19.62
N ILE A 458 17.27 -3.28 -19.80
CA ILE A 458 17.85 -3.50 -21.14
C ILE A 458 17.07 -4.58 -21.89
N ASP A 459 16.51 -5.54 -21.14
CA ASP A 459 15.78 -6.68 -21.69
C ASP A 459 14.45 -6.29 -22.34
N ARG A 460 14.21 -6.82 -23.54
CA ARG A 460 12.97 -6.61 -24.30
C ARG A 460 11.80 -7.35 -23.67
N GLY A 461 12.01 -8.56 -23.15
CA GLY A 461 10.96 -9.36 -22.52
C GLY A 461 10.35 -8.63 -21.32
N VAL A 462 11.20 -8.14 -20.42
CA VAL A 462 10.79 -7.32 -19.27
C VAL A 462 10.00 -6.07 -19.68
N LYS A 463 10.43 -5.37 -20.75
CA LYS A 463 9.69 -4.19 -21.26
C LYS A 463 8.32 -4.55 -21.81
N GLU A 464 8.20 -5.66 -22.53
CA GLU A 464 6.93 -6.13 -23.07
C GLU A 464 5.98 -6.53 -21.94
N SER A 465 6.45 -7.27 -20.94
CA SER A 465 5.67 -7.59 -19.74
C SER A 465 5.20 -6.32 -19.02
N SER A 466 6.08 -5.32 -18.86
CA SER A 466 5.69 -4.04 -18.26
C SER A 466 4.64 -3.30 -19.08
N LYS A 467 4.68 -3.35 -20.42
CA LYS A 467 3.66 -2.76 -21.29
C LYS A 467 2.31 -3.45 -21.14
N ILE A 468 2.29 -4.79 -21.07
CA ILE A 468 1.06 -5.57 -20.87
C ILE A 468 0.41 -5.21 -19.55
N ILE A 469 1.18 -5.17 -18.46
CA ILE A 469 0.67 -4.83 -17.13
C ILE A 469 0.12 -3.39 -17.12
N LYS A 470 0.86 -2.44 -17.72
CA LYS A 470 0.39 -1.04 -17.84
C LYS A 470 -0.89 -0.90 -18.65
N ASN A 471 -1.03 -1.64 -19.75
CA ASN A 471 -2.26 -1.64 -20.54
C ASN A 471 -3.44 -2.03 -19.64
N ASN A 472 -3.30 -3.12 -18.88
CA ASN A 472 -4.36 -3.56 -17.98
C ASN A 472 -4.65 -2.51 -16.90
N ILE A 473 -3.63 -1.92 -16.26
CA ILE A 473 -3.81 -0.90 -15.22
C ILE A 473 -4.48 0.37 -15.75
N PHE A 474 -4.10 0.84 -16.95
CA PHE A 474 -4.62 2.10 -17.48
C PHE A 474 -5.96 1.97 -18.17
N TYR A 475 -6.29 0.81 -18.76
CA TYR A 475 -7.57 0.60 -19.45
C TYR A 475 -8.71 0.22 -18.52
N VAL A 476 -8.44 -0.61 -17.52
CA VAL A 476 -9.45 -1.13 -16.60
C VAL A 476 -9.83 0.01 -15.62
N PRO A 477 -11.11 0.46 -15.61
CA PRO A 477 -11.57 1.59 -14.81
C PRO A 477 -11.26 1.46 -13.31
N GLU A 478 -11.36 0.25 -12.77
CA GLU A 478 -11.17 -0.07 -11.36
C GLU A 478 -9.80 0.40 -10.87
N TYR A 479 -8.72 0.04 -11.57
CA TYR A 479 -7.37 0.49 -11.22
C TYR A 479 -7.19 2.00 -11.40
N ARG A 480 -7.77 2.57 -12.46
CA ARG A 480 -7.65 4.00 -12.80
C ARG A 480 -8.32 4.89 -11.75
N GLU A 481 -9.48 4.46 -11.26
CA GLU A 481 -10.30 5.22 -10.32
C GLU A 481 -9.86 5.01 -8.88
N THR A 482 -9.23 3.88 -8.54
CA THR A 482 -8.77 3.57 -7.17
C THR A 482 -7.95 4.70 -6.56
N ILE A 483 -6.92 5.18 -7.23
CA ILE A 483 -6.01 6.18 -6.64
C ILE A 483 -6.73 7.53 -6.48
N LEU A 484 -7.59 7.87 -7.44
CA LEU A 484 -8.40 9.08 -7.39
C LEU A 484 -9.43 9.02 -6.26
N SER A 485 -10.10 7.87 -6.08
CA SER A 485 -11.08 7.66 -5.03
C SER A 485 -10.42 7.78 -3.65
N GLN A 486 -9.26 7.15 -3.46
CA GLN A 486 -8.47 7.28 -2.23
C GLN A 486 -8.06 8.74 -1.95
N PHE A 487 -7.70 9.50 -2.99
CA PHE A 487 -7.35 10.91 -2.86
C PHE A 487 -8.53 11.80 -2.45
N LEU A 488 -9.70 11.58 -3.04
CA LEU A 488 -10.93 12.31 -2.70
C LEU A 488 -11.47 11.94 -1.31
N CYS A 489 -11.20 10.73 -0.85
CA CYS A 489 -11.64 10.18 0.42
C CYS A 489 -10.70 10.47 1.60
N PHE A 490 -9.65 11.28 1.40
CA PHE A 490 -8.69 11.59 2.46
C PHE A 490 -9.35 12.40 3.61
N ASP A 491 -9.18 11.92 4.84
CA ASP A 491 -9.71 12.55 6.06
C ASP A 491 -8.58 12.78 7.07
N GLU A 492 -8.31 14.05 7.41
CA GLU A 492 -7.27 14.48 8.36
C GLU A 492 -7.46 13.89 9.78
N THR A 493 -8.69 13.50 10.14
CA THR A 493 -8.97 12.92 11.46
C THR A 493 -8.65 11.43 11.54
N LYS A 494 -8.73 10.71 10.42
CA LYS A 494 -8.56 9.25 10.37
C LYS A 494 -7.21 8.82 9.81
N MET A 495 -6.61 9.65 8.96
CA MET A 495 -5.38 9.33 8.22
C MET A 495 -4.23 10.22 8.69
N SER A 496 -3.01 9.66 8.70
CA SER A 496 -1.81 10.35 9.14
C SER A 496 -1.30 11.34 8.10
N ARG A 497 -0.37 12.23 8.49
CA ARG A 497 0.27 13.14 7.53
C ARG A 497 1.18 12.36 6.58
N GLN A 498 1.88 11.34 7.06
CA GLN A 498 2.70 10.49 6.21
C GLN A 498 1.88 9.77 5.14
N TYR A 499 0.66 9.30 5.48
CA TYR A 499 -0.25 8.73 4.50
C TYR A 499 -0.56 9.72 3.37
N LEU A 500 -0.84 10.99 3.69
CA LEU A 500 -1.10 12.01 2.67
C LEU A 500 0.12 12.25 1.77
N VAL A 501 1.32 12.31 2.35
CA VAL A 501 2.56 12.47 1.57
C VAL A 501 2.71 11.31 0.59
N ASP A 502 2.58 10.08 1.08
CA ASP A 502 2.72 8.88 0.27
C ASP A 502 1.62 8.81 -0.81
N LEU A 503 0.38 9.15 -0.46
CA LEU A 503 -0.75 9.21 -1.41
C LEU A 503 -0.52 10.22 -2.54
N VAL A 504 -0.09 11.44 -2.20
CA VAL A 504 0.26 12.46 -3.20
C VAL A 504 1.39 11.97 -4.10
N THR A 505 2.41 11.31 -3.53
CA THR A 505 3.50 10.75 -4.34
C THR A 505 3.02 9.62 -5.25
N THR A 506 2.12 8.74 -4.81
CA THR A 506 1.52 7.67 -5.62
C THR A 506 0.68 8.25 -6.76
N VAL A 507 -0.16 9.27 -6.49
CA VAL A 507 -0.91 10.00 -7.53
C VAL A 507 0.03 10.59 -8.57
N HIS A 508 1.10 11.25 -8.12
CA HIS A 508 2.09 11.85 -9.01
C HIS A 508 2.81 10.81 -9.88
N ILE A 509 3.22 9.69 -9.29
CA ILE A 509 3.83 8.56 -10.01
C ILE A 509 2.86 8.03 -11.07
N PHE A 510 1.62 7.76 -10.68
CA PHE A 510 0.60 7.23 -11.58
C PHE A 510 0.32 8.17 -12.75
N LEU A 511 0.12 9.47 -12.50
CA LEU A 511 -0.11 10.47 -13.55
C LEU A 511 1.09 10.62 -14.47
N LYS A 512 2.32 10.58 -13.96
CA LYS A 512 3.52 10.60 -14.81
C LYS A 512 3.65 9.36 -15.68
N MET A 513 3.34 8.18 -15.14
CA MET A 513 3.34 6.94 -15.93
C MET A 513 2.26 6.99 -17.02
N LEU A 514 1.08 7.51 -16.70
CA LEU A 514 -0.01 7.70 -17.66
C LEU A 514 0.36 8.74 -18.72
N GLU A 515 1.00 9.85 -18.34
CA GLU A 515 1.49 10.86 -19.28
C GLU A 515 2.47 10.23 -20.28
N HIS A 516 3.45 9.48 -19.79
CA HIS A 516 4.42 8.80 -20.65
C HIS A 516 3.76 7.78 -21.57
N PHE A 517 2.77 7.04 -21.06
CA PHE A 517 1.97 6.11 -21.85
C PHE A 517 1.14 6.80 -22.95
N CYS A 518 0.70 8.05 -22.71
CA CYS A 518 -0.04 8.88 -23.67
C CYS A 518 0.83 9.66 -24.67
N GLN A 519 2.15 9.77 -24.46
CA GLN A 519 3.01 10.63 -25.27
C GLN A 519 3.02 10.20 -26.75
N LYS A 520 3.03 11.20 -27.65
CA LYS A 520 2.86 11.06 -29.11
C LYS A 520 3.92 10.14 -29.71
N GLY A 521 3.52 8.89 -29.97
CA GLY A 521 4.36 7.81 -30.50
C GLY A 521 3.84 6.43 -30.10
N GLN A 522 3.05 6.36 -29.03
CA GLN A 522 2.38 5.16 -28.53
C GLN A 522 0.86 5.40 -28.51
N ARG A 523 0.17 5.19 -29.63
CA ARG A 523 -1.31 5.30 -29.72
C ARG A 523 -1.97 4.09 -29.02
N HIS A 524 -1.85 4.02 -27.70
CA HIS A 524 -2.42 2.96 -26.89
C HIS A 524 -3.52 3.48 -25.95
N LEU A 525 -4.23 4.56 -26.28
CA LEU A 525 -5.45 4.97 -25.57
C LEU A 525 -6.54 5.31 -26.59
N MET A 526 -7.40 4.33 -26.87
CA MET A 526 -8.66 4.57 -27.55
C MET A 526 -9.65 5.10 -26.52
N VAL A 527 -9.76 6.43 -26.40
CA VAL A 527 -10.81 7.05 -25.60
C VAL A 527 -12.14 6.72 -26.27
N GLN A 528 -13.01 5.99 -25.57
CA GLN A 528 -14.38 5.76 -26.03
C GLN A 528 -15.05 7.14 -26.18
N GLN A 529 -15.26 7.56 -27.43
CA GLN A 529 -15.90 8.82 -27.76
C GLN A 529 -17.34 8.80 -27.23
N THR A 530 -17.55 9.27 -26.01
CA THR A 530 -18.89 9.56 -25.51
C THR A 530 -19.43 10.69 -26.38
N LYS A 531 -20.41 10.39 -27.24
CA LYS A 531 -21.09 11.37 -28.11
C LYS A 531 -21.46 12.60 -27.26
N PRO A 532 -20.92 13.80 -27.55
CA PRO A 532 -21.20 14.96 -26.73
C PRO A 532 -22.69 15.31 -26.85
N LYS A 533 -23.40 15.31 -25.72
CA LYS A 533 -24.75 15.90 -25.62
C LYS A 533 -24.64 17.37 -26.06
N ARG A 534 -25.20 17.71 -27.23
CA ARG A 534 -25.29 19.08 -27.78
C ARG A 534 -25.85 20.03 -26.72
N LYS A 535 -24.99 20.83 -26.09
CA LYS A 535 -25.42 22.00 -25.31
C LYS A 535 -25.79 23.11 -26.28
N LYS A 536 -27.04 23.61 -26.20
CA LYS A 536 -27.51 24.79 -26.95
C LYS A 536 -26.65 26.00 -26.58
N ALA A 537 -25.81 26.47 -27.50
CA ALA A 537 -25.02 27.67 -27.31
C ALA A 537 -25.80 28.92 -27.79
N LYS A 538 -25.98 29.88 -26.87
CA LYS A 538 -26.52 31.22 -27.11
C LYS A 538 -25.62 31.99 -28.07
N ARG A 539 -26.24 32.69 -29.02
CA ARG A 539 -25.60 33.68 -29.92
C ARG A 539 -24.95 34.81 -29.11
N GLN A 540 -23.64 34.99 -29.26
CA GLN A 540 -22.97 36.28 -29.03
C GLN A 540 -22.07 36.62 -30.22
N LYS A 541 -22.24 37.84 -30.74
CA LYS A 541 -21.49 38.45 -31.84
C LYS A 541 -20.13 38.94 -31.33
N LYS A 542 -19.06 38.78 -32.14
CA LYS A 542 -17.99 39.77 -32.43
C LYS A 542 -16.99 39.22 -33.47
N PRO A 543 -16.16 40.06 -34.13
CA PRO A 543 -16.10 40.10 -35.59
C PRO A 543 -14.80 39.59 -36.23
N ALA A 544 -14.93 39.43 -37.54
CA ALA A 544 -13.99 39.13 -38.63
C ALA A 544 -12.48 39.22 -38.38
N HIS A 545 -11.79 38.15 -38.78
CA HIS A 545 -10.58 38.22 -39.62
C HIS A 545 -10.67 37.16 -40.73
N GLN A 546 -10.49 37.63 -41.96
CA GLN A 546 -10.64 36.88 -43.22
C GLN A 546 -9.52 35.86 -43.40
N ARG A 547 -9.83 34.65 -43.90
CA ARG A 547 -9.01 33.93 -44.88
C ARG A 547 -9.92 33.08 -45.78
N ILE A 548 -9.70 33.30 -47.08
CA ILE A 548 -10.31 32.78 -48.31
C ILE A 548 -10.71 31.29 -48.25
N VAL A 549 -11.95 30.97 -48.63
CA VAL A 549 -12.40 29.62 -49.02
C VAL A 549 -13.27 29.76 -50.26
N THR A 550 -12.90 29.03 -51.31
CA THR A 550 -13.64 28.81 -52.56
C THR A 550 -15.08 28.34 -52.30
N PRO A 551 -16.07 28.71 -53.14
CA PRO A 551 -17.45 28.29 -52.95
C PRO A 551 -17.55 26.77 -53.12
N VAL A 552 -18.13 26.10 -52.12
CA VAL A 552 -18.52 24.69 -52.21
C VAL A 552 -19.70 24.62 -53.19
N PRO A 553 -19.64 23.78 -54.24
CA PRO A 553 -20.72 23.67 -55.21
C PRO A 553 -22.00 23.23 -54.52
N THR A 554 -23.12 23.90 -54.83
CA THR A 554 -24.44 23.57 -54.26
C THR A 554 -24.88 22.18 -54.68
N LEU A 555 -25.82 21.58 -53.93
CA LEU A 555 -26.33 20.24 -54.23
C LEU A 555 -26.99 20.17 -55.63
N GLU A 556 -27.52 21.29 -56.14
CA GLU A 556 -28.01 21.38 -57.52
C GLU A 556 -26.89 21.20 -58.57
N GLU A 557 -25.74 21.86 -58.40
CA GLU A 557 -24.61 21.74 -59.34
C GLU A 557 -24.03 20.33 -59.38
N ARG A 558 -24.05 19.61 -58.25
CA ARG A 558 -23.63 18.19 -58.19
C ARG A 558 -24.63 17.26 -58.87
N TRP A 559 -25.92 17.55 -58.76
CA TRP A 559 -26.95 16.79 -59.45
C TRP A 559 -26.85 16.96 -60.95
N ASP A 560 -26.58 18.17 -61.45
CA ASP A 560 -26.47 18.42 -62.90
C ASP A 560 -25.35 17.58 -63.53
N ILE A 561 -24.21 17.43 -62.84
CA ILE A 561 -23.09 16.57 -63.28
C ILE A 561 -23.53 15.09 -63.27
N ILE A 562 -24.05 14.62 -62.13
CA ILE A 562 -24.41 13.21 -61.93
C ILE A 562 -25.59 12.79 -62.83
N SER A 563 -26.51 13.71 -63.15
CA SER A 563 -27.72 13.43 -63.94
C SER A 563 -27.39 12.90 -65.32
N SER A 564 -26.38 13.49 -65.98
CA SER A 564 -25.93 13.09 -67.32
C SER A 564 -25.27 11.70 -67.31
N GLU A 565 -24.47 11.41 -66.29
CA GLU A 565 -23.79 10.13 -66.10
C GLU A 565 -24.78 9.02 -65.69
N LEU A 566 -25.78 9.36 -64.87
CA LEU A 566 -26.82 8.43 -64.42
C LEU A 566 -27.68 7.96 -65.59
N SER A 567 -28.07 8.86 -66.50
CA SER A 567 -28.83 8.49 -67.70
C SER A 567 -28.03 7.56 -68.62
N ALA A 568 -26.71 7.72 -68.72
CA ALA A 568 -25.86 6.82 -69.50
C ALA A 568 -25.75 5.43 -68.85
N VAL A 569 -25.56 5.37 -67.52
CA VAL A 569 -25.48 4.12 -66.76
C VAL A 569 -26.80 3.32 -66.81
N MET A 570 -27.94 4.00 -66.87
CA MET A 570 -29.26 3.35 -66.97
C MET A 570 -29.53 2.73 -68.35
N GLN A 571 -28.86 3.19 -69.42
CA GLN A 571 -29.04 2.67 -70.78
C GLN A 571 -28.07 1.51 -71.11
N ASP A 572 -26.80 1.62 -70.74
CA ASP A 572 -25.73 0.70 -71.19
C ASP A 572 -24.89 0.07 -70.06
N GLY A 573 -25.22 0.33 -68.78
CA GLY A 573 -24.44 -0.15 -67.63
C GLY A 573 -24.66 -1.63 -67.27
N ILE A 574 -23.59 -2.34 -66.93
CA ILE A 574 -23.68 -3.68 -66.29
C ILE A 574 -23.99 -3.46 -64.81
N ILE A 575 -25.20 -3.83 -64.39
CA ILE A 575 -25.68 -3.53 -63.04
C ILE A 575 -25.32 -4.68 -62.09
N PRO A 576 -24.51 -4.44 -61.04
CA PRO A 576 -24.17 -5.46 -60.06
C PRO A 576 -25.34 -5.74 -59.12
N GLU A 577 -25.55 -7.02 -58.78
CA GLU A 577 -26.53 -7.44 -57.77
C GLU A 577 -25.94 -7.21 -56.36
N VAL A 578 -26.51 -6.28 -55.61
CA VAL A 578 -25.99 -5.87 -54.29
C VAL A 578 -27.03 -6.16 -53.21
N VAL A 579 -26.63 -6.80 -52.11
CA VAL A 579 -27.53 -7.09 -50.98
C VAL A 579 -27.79 -5.80 -50.18
N PRO A 580 -29.06 -5.36 -50.02
CA PRO A 580 -29.37 -4.05 -49.45
C PRO A 580 -29.51 -4.04 -47.92
N PHE A 581 -29.63 -5.21 -47.28
CA PHE A 581 -29.73 -5.38 -45.82
C PHE A 581 -28.57 -6.22 -45.26
N ASP A 582 -28.31 -6.10 -43.97
CA ASP A 582 -27.28 -6.86 -43.25
C ASP A 582 -27.95 -7.91 -42.35
N ALA A 583 -27.81 -9.18 -42.73
CA ALA A 583 -28.40 -10.32 -42.02
C ALA A 583 -27.67 -10.65 -40.69
N THR A 584 -26.56 -9.98 -40.39
CA THR A 584 -25.80 -10.18 -39.14
C THR A 584 -26.21 -9.22 -38.01
N LEU A 585 -27.12 -8.28 -38.30
CA LEU A 585 -27.68 -7.35 -37.31
C LEU A 585 -28.95 -7.93 -36.70
N ASP A 586 -29.10 -7.84 -35.36
CA ASP A 586 -30.30 -8.25 -34.60
C ASP A 586 -31.55 -7.36 -34.88
N MET A 587 -31.51 -6.52 -35.91
CA MET A 587 -32.61 -5.64 -36.32
C MET A 587 -33.46 -6.31 -37.40
N PRO A 588 -34.81 -6.27 -37.28
CA PRO A 588 -35.70 -6.85 -38.27
C PRO A 588 -35.52 -6.17 -39.64
N ILE A 589 -35.68 -6.94 -40.72
CA ILE A 589 -35.38 -6.52 -42.10
C ILE A 589 -36.15 -5.24 -42.49
N ASP A 590 -37.36 -5.05 -41.98
CA ASP A 590 -38.19 -3.86 -42.27
C ASP A 590 -37.61 -2.56 -41.67
N ASP A 591 -36.90 -2.64 -40.54
CA ASP A 591 -36.29 -1.47 -39.89
C ASP A 591 -34.98 -1.03 -40.59
N GLN A 592 -34.38 -1.91 -41.39
CA GLN A 592 -33.15 -1.61 -42.16
C GLN A 592 -33.42 -0.79 -43.45
N LYS A 593 -34.70 -0.55 -43.79
CA LYS A 593 -35.13 0.23 -44.96
C LYS A 593 -34.54 1.65 -45.00
N SER A 594 -34.49 2.32 -43.84
CA SER A 594 -33.96 3.69 -43.74
C SER A 594 -32.45 3.76 -43.98
N ASP A 595 -31.72 2.69 -43.63
CA ASP A 595 -30.28 2.62 -43.82
C ASP A 595 -29.89 2.22 -45.24
N ALA A 596 -30.71 1.41 -45.93
CA ALA A 596 -30.59 1.19 -47.36
C ALA A 596 -30.73 2.51 -48.15
N MET A 597 -31.73 3.35 -47.83
CA MET A 597 -31.94 4.65 -48.49
C MET A 597 -30.75 5.61 -48.28
N LYS A 598 -30.17 5.66 -47.08
CA LYS A 598 -28.94 6.44 -46.79
C LYS A 598 -27.72 5.90 -47.56
N LYS A 599 -27.59 4.58 -47.70
CA LYS A 599 -26.51 3.96 -48.49
C LYS A 599 -26.62 4.35 -49.97
N ILE A 600 -27.82 4.33 -50.55
CA ILE A 600 -28.07 4.80 -51.93
C ILE A 600 -27.65 6.26 -52.07
N GLN A 601 -28.11 7.14 -51.17
CA GLN A 601 -27.75 8.56 -51.20
C GLN A 601 -26.23 8.78 -51.10
N LYS A 602 -25.55 8.04 -50.24
CA LYS A 602 -24.10 8.12 -50.07
C LYS A 602 -23.36 7.70 -51.34
N LEU A 603 -23.77 6.60 -51.97
CA LEU A 603 -23.17 6.11 -53.22
C LEU A 603 -23.37 7.12 -54.36
N MET A 604 -24.56 7.73 -54.45
CA MET A 604 -24.85 8.80 -55.42
C MET A 604 -23.94 10.02 -55.20
N ARG A 605 -23.75 10.46 -53.95
CA ARG A 605 -22.85 11.59 -53.63
C ARG A 605 -21.37 11.29 -53.82
N GLN A 606 -21.00 10.02 -53.93
CA GLN A 606 -19.64 9.54 -54.20
C GLN A 606 -19.40 9.21 -55.68
N SER A 607 -20.36 9.50 -56.57
CA SER A 607 -20.32 9.18 -58.02
C SER A 607 -20.24 7.68 -58.35
N ASN A 608 -20.64 6.80 -57.44
CA ASN A 608 -20.71 5.35 -57.68
C ASN A 608 -22.13 4.95 -58.12
N LEU A 609 -22.49 5.31 -59.36
CA LEU A 609 -23.86 5.26 -59.87
C LEU A 609 -24.35 3.83 -60.17
N GLU A 610 -23.48 2.95 -60.66
CA GLU A 610 -23.83 1.55 -60.95
C GLU A 610 -24.25 0.78 -59.69
N GLN A 611 -23.52 0.98 -58.59
CA GLN A 611 -23.82 0.36 -57.30
C GLN A 611 -25.06 0.97 -56.64
N ALA A 612 -25.28 2.28 -56.80
CA ALA A 612 -26.48 2.95 -56.31
C ALA A 612 -27.75 2.44 -57.02
N LEU A 613 -27.67 2.26 -58.35
CA LEU A 613 -28.75 1.72 -59.17
C LEU A 613 -29.01 0.24 -58.84
N GLY A 614 -27.95 -0.57 -58.70
CA GLY A 614 -28.06 -1.97 -58.28
C GLY A 614 -28.72 -2.12 -56.91
N LEU A 615 -28.33 -1.30 -55.94
CA LEU A 615 -28.88 -1.34 -54.58
C LEU A 615 -30.33 -0.83 -54.53
N LEU A 616 -30.72 0.14 -55.37
CA LEU A 616 -32.11 0.57 -55.52
C LEU A 616 -32.99 -0.57 -56.06
N ARG A 617 -32.53 -1.27 -57.10
CA ARG A 617 -33.29 -2.36 -57.73
C ARG A 617 -33.44 -3.56 -56.80
N THR A 618 -32.39 -3.94 -56.07
CA THR A 618 -32.49 -5.04 -55.09
C THR A 618 -33.32 -4.64 -53.87
N ALA A 619 -33.21 -3.40 -53.39
CA ALA A 619 -34.07 -2.88 -52.32
C ALA A 619 -35.55 -2.87 -52.72
N ARG A 620 -35.86 -2.60 -53.98
CA ARG A 620 -37.23 -2.66 -54.51
C ARG A 620 -37.81 -4.08 -54.47
N VAL A 621 -37.02 -5.09 -54.80
CA VAL A 621 -37.45 -6.51 -54.75
C VAL A 621 -37.72 -6.95 -53.31
N ILE A 622 -36.92 -6.48 -52.36
CA ILE A 622 -36.97 -6.91 -50.96
C ILE A 622 -38.06 -6.18 -50.15
N TRP A 623 -38.31 -4.89 -50.44
CA TRP A 623 -39.34 -4.09 -49.77
C TRP A 623 -40.40 -3.57 -50.77
N PRO A 624 -41.31 -4.44 -51.25
CA PRO A 624 -42.38 -4.04 -52.16
C PRO A 624 -43.49 -3.24 -51.45
N GLU A 625 -43.60 -3.33 -50.13
CA GLU A 625 -44.63 -2.65 -49.37
C GLU A 625 -44.25 -1.19 -49.05
N ASN A 626 -45.13 -0.26 -49.43
CA ASN A 626 -45.07 1.21 -49.27
C ASN A 626 -44.40 2.05 -50.38
N ASP A 627 -44.16 1.50 -51.59
CA ASP A 627 -43.71 2.24 -52.80
C ASP A 627 -42.45 3.15 -52.64
N CYS A 628 -41.68 3.04 -51.53
CA CYS A 628 -40.60 4.00 -51.21
C CYS A 628 -39.37 3.90 -52.13
N PHE A 629 -39.18 2.77 -52.81
CA PHE A 629 -38.14 2.58 -53.84
C PHE A 629 -38.76 2.44 -55.24
N GLY A 630 -40.06 2.76 -55.36
CA GLY A 630 -40.85 2.65 -56.57
C GLY A 630 -41.53 1.29 -56.78
N ARG A 631 -42.50 1.23 -57.70
CA ARG A 631 -43.25 0.01 -58.08
C ARG A 631 -42.38 -0.97 -58.89
N THR A 632 -42.75 -2.25 -58.88
CA THR A 632 -42.01 -3.33 -59.57
C THR A 632 -41.86 -3.11 -61.07
N ASP A 633 -42.86 -2.49 -61.72
CA ASP A 633 -42.90 -2.23 -63.17
C ASP A 633 -42.72 -0.74 -63.53
N ILE A 634 -41.69 -0.09 -62.95
CA ILE A 634 -41.44 1.34 -63.17
C ILE A 634 -40.73 1.62 -64.51
N PRO A 635 -41.14 2.64 -65.28
CA PRO A 635 -40.39 3.10 -66.44
C PRO A 635 -39.05 3.73 -66.01
N PRO A 636 -38.01 3.69 -66.85
CA PRO A 636 -36.68 4.22 -66.51
C PRO A 636 -36.70 5.71 -66.14
N GLU A 637 -37.70 6.47 -66.63
CA GLU A 637 -37.90 7.88 -66.28
C GLU A 637 -38.34 8.08 -64.82
N GLU A 638 -39.19 7.20 -64.29
CA GLU A 638 -39.62 7.25 -62.88
C GLU A 638 -38.55 6.70 -61.93
N GLU A 639 -37.73 5.74 -62.38
CA GLU A 639 -36.56 5.25 -61.63
C GLU A 639 -35.52 6.38 -61.44
N PHE A 640 -35.32 7.19 -62.47
CA PHE A 640 -34.46 8.38 -62.43
C PHE A 640 -34.98 9.44 -61.44
N LEU A 641 -36.30 9.66 -61.40
CA LEU A 641 -36.91 10.60 -60.44
C LEU A 641 -36.80 10.09 -59.00
N ALA A 642 -36.97 8.78 -58.75
CA ALA A 642 -36.78 8.20 -57.41
C ALA A 642 -35.35 8.40 -56.89
N LEU A 643 -34.33 8.23 -57.75
CA LEU A 643 -32.93 8.50 -57.38
C LEU A 643 -32.67 9.99 -57.13
N ARG A 644 -33.34 10.87 -57.88
CA ARG A 644 -33.31 12.32 -57.65
C ARG A 644 -33.88 12.67 -56.28
N GLU A 645 -35.04 12.12 -55.93
CA GLU A 645 -35.66 12.36 -54.62
C GLU A 645 -34.77 11.86 -53.48
N ILE A 646 -34.17 10.67 -53.60
CA ILE A 646 -33.23 10.13 -52.61
C ILE A 646 -31.97 11.03 -52.50
N PHE A 647 -31.48 11.59 -53.60
CA PHE A 647 -30.31 12.47 -53.59
C PHE A 647 -30.55 13.75 -52.78
N PHE A 648 -31.72 14.36 -52.96
CA PHE A 648 -32.12 15.61 -52.29
C PHE A 648 -32.77 15.42 -50.90
N ALA A 649 -33.18 14.21 -50.54
CA ALA A 649 -33.81 13.94 -49.25
C ALA A 649 -32.88 14.21 -48.05
N ASP A 650 -33.39 14.90 -47.01
CA ASP A 650 -32.66 15.10 -45.76
C ASP A 650 -32.78 13.86 -44.86
N LEU A 651 -31.99 12.83 -45.18
CA LEU A 651 -32.02 11.52 -44.49
C LEU A 651 -31.11 11.48 -43.24
N GLY A 652 -30.68 12.64 -42.73
CA GLY A 652 -29.97 12.75 -41.45
C GLY A 652 -28.55 12.17 -41.45
N GLY A 653 -27.76 12.42 -42.50
CA GLY A 653 -26.36 12.00 -42.58
C GLY A 653 -25.44 13.04 -43.21
N GLU A 654 -24.45 13.49 -42.44
CA GLU A 654 -23.09 13.77 -42.94
C GLU A 654 -22.21 12.55 -42.64
#